data_AF-A0A916HNV2-F1
#
_entry.id   AF-A0A916HNV2-F1
#
_cell.length_a   1.000
_cell.length_b   1.000
_cell.length_c   1.000
_cell.angle_alpha   90.00
_cell.angle_beta   90.00
_cell.angle_gamma   90.00
#
_symmetry.space_group_name_H-M   'P 1'
#
loop_
_entity.id
_entity.type
_entity.pdbx_description
1 polymer ?
#
loop_
_entity_poly.entity_id
_entity_poly.type
_entity_poly.pdbx_seq_one_letter_code
_entity_poly.pdbx_strand_id
1 'polypeptide(L)'
;MPVTAAKKRGGPAPSEPASGPRRKPGEALADKLTRLGIAREEDLVLHLPLRYEDHTRLVPLGEVRVGDTLQTEGTVANVDIQYRPRRQLVCLLEDDAARGARARLVLRFFSFYPSQQKALAQGARVRVYGDVREGYFGPEIVHPQFRAVHEGAPLADRLTPVYPTTAGLSQETLRSVIGRAIAADPARLAETLPDEVVRRRALWKFGDAVSFLHAPPPRLSAMTQKALDARTHPAWTRLKFDELCAQQLSLKAHRAARAKRNAPVLTGTGALTRALLDRVGFRLTRAQERVWREIAHDLKRSMPMQRLLQGDVGAGKTVVAALAALQAIESGRQVAFMAPTELLAEQHYRKLAAWLDGLPVEIGWLSGSLPAKERRRARERLASGEAAFAVGTHALFQEGVEMPRLGLAIVDEQHRFGVAQRLALRGKGLAEAHQLMMSATPIPRTLAMTFYADLDVSVLDELPPGRTPVVTRLVNQKRRAEIVEHVGRRCAAGAQVYWVCPLIEESEKLELQTAVALHAELTAAYGGSRAEPWPTEGERRAEARPMTEERRAEAWPKEEARRAEARPTGDGSRAEAWPNEGERRAEAWPKEEERRAEARPTRPPGKKEGAHARPLSSIEAPWRAPWCRRSPTRTSS
;
A
#
# COMPACT_ATOMS: atom_id res chain seq x y z
N MET A 1 -52.14 -42.45 42.96
CA MET A 1 -51.55 -43.39 43.95
C MET A 1 -50.33 -44.02 43.29
N PRO A 2 -49.18 -44.10 43.98
CA PRO A 2 -47.94 -43.43 43.55
C PRO A 2 -47.01 -44.30 42.69
N VAL A 3 -46.23 -43.64 41.82
CA VAL A 3 -45.04 -44.22 41.19
C VAL A 3 -43.82 -43.62 41.91
N THR A 4 -43.18 -44.43 42.75
CA THR A 4 -41.92 -44.12 43.40
C THR A 4 -40.76 -44.28 42.40
N ALA A 5 -40.11 -43.16 42.07
CA ALA A 5 -38.97 -43.13 41.17
C ALA A 5 -37.68 -43.57 41.88
N ALA A 6 -36.95 -44.46 41.21
CA ALA A 6 -35.70 -45.05 41.69
C ALA A 6 -34.50 -44.08 41.63
N LYS A 7 -33.69 -44.19 42.66
CA LYS A 7 -32.45 -43.47 42.98
C LYS A 7 -31.33 -43.84 41.98
N LYS A 8 -30.82 -42.90 41.17
CA LYS A 8 -29.55 -43.05 40.43
C LYS A 8 -28.45 -42.25 41.13
N ARG A 9 -27.33 -42.93 41.38
CA ARG A 9 -26.10 -42.42 42.03
C ARG A 9 -25.47 -41.33 41.17
N GLY A 10 -25.05 -40.22 41.80
CA GLY A 10 -24.40 -39.08 41.15
C GLY A 10 -22.99 -39.40 40.67
N GLY A 11 -22.71 -39.08 39.41
CA GLY A 11 -21.35 -38.94 38.87
C GLY A 11 -20.84 -37.50 39.08
N PRO A 12 -19.52 -37.27 39.02
CA PRO A 12 -18.94 -35.97 39.30
C PRO A 12 -19.31 -34.95 38.20
N ALA A 13 -19.56 -33.72 38.62
CA ALA A 13 -19.89 -32.59 37.75
C ALA A 13 -18.74 -32.28 36.76
N PRO A 14 -19.05 -31.84 35.53
CA PRO A 14 -18.02 -31.44 34.57
C PRO A 14 -17.28 -30.20 35.10
N SER A 15 -15.97 -30.36 35.26
CA SER A 15 -15.02 -29.31 35.59
C SER A 15 -15.04 -28.20 34.54
N GLU A 16 -15.18 -26.95 34.97
CA GLU A 16 -14.95 -25.74 34.17
C GLU A 16 -13.57 -25.79 33.50
N PRO A 17 -13.42 -25.33 32.24
CA PRO A 17 -12.12 -25.28 31.59
C PRO A 17 -11.22 -24.26 32.31
N ALA A 18 -10.10 -24.76 32.82
CA ALA A 18 -9.08 -23.96 33.50
C ALA A 18 -8.64 -22.78 32.61
N SER A 19 -8.85 -21.55 33.11
CA SER A 19 -8.36 -20.34 32.50
C SER A 19 -6.85 -20.42 32.31
N GLY A 20 -6.37 -20.34 31.07
CA GLY A 20 -4.94 -20.24 30.76
C GLY A 20 -4.26 -19.07 31.51
N PRO A 21 -2.92 -19.09 31.63
CA PRO A 21 -2.20 -18.12 32.45
C PRO A 21 -2.50 -16.69 31.98
N ARG A 22 -2.99 -15.85 32.90
CA ARG A 22 -3.19 -14.42 32.67
C ARG A 22 -1.85 -13.79 32.29
N ARG A 23 -1.69 -13.40 31.02
CA ARG A 23 -0.50 -12.72 30.50
C ARG A 23 -0.21 -11.45 31.31
N LYS A 24 1.07 -11.15 31.53
CA LYS A 24 1.47 -9.95 32.28
C LYS A 24 1.00 -8.70 31.52
N PRO A 25 0.53 -7.63 32.20
CA PRO A 25 0.02 -6.43 31.54
C PRO A 25 0.98 -5.79 30.52
N GLY A 26 2.29 -5.90 30.72
CA GLY A 26 3.31 -5.40 29.80
C GLY A 26 3.41 -6.18 28.48
N GLU A 27 3.27 -7.51 28.52
CA GLU A 27 3.31 -8.36 27.32
C GLU A 27 2.12 -8.08 26.40
N ALA A 28 0.94 -7.87 27.00
CA ALA A 28 -0.27 -7.51 26.26
C ALA A 28 -0.20 -6.12 25.60
N LEU A 29 0.57 -5.18 26.17
CA LEU A 29 0.80 -3.87 25.56
C LEU A 29 1.82 -3.96 24.42
N ALA A 30 2.92 -4.70 24.61
CA ALA A 30 3.94 -4.92 23.59
C ALA A 30 3.36 -5.58 22.33
N ASP A 31 2.51 -6.59 22.48
CA ASP A 31 1.81 -7.24 21.36
C ASP A 31 0.96 -6.24 20.55
N LYS A 32 0.27 -5.31 21.24
CA LYS A 32 -0.56 -4.27 20.61
C LYS A 32 0.28 -3.22 19.89
N LEU A 33 1.40 -2.79 20.47
CA LEU A 33 2.34 -1.88 19.83
C LEU A 33 2.99 -2.53 18.60
N THR A 34 3.33 -3.81 18.67
CA THR A 34 3.88 -4.57 17.54
C THR A 34 2.90 -4.62 16.37
N ARG A 35 1.58 -4.73 16.62
CA ARG A 35 0.55 -4.63 15.57
C ARG A 35 0.50 -3.27 14.89
N LEU A 36 0.99 -2.21 15.54
CA LEU A 36 1.16 -0.88 14.95
C LEU A 36 2.53 -0.70 14.26
N GLY A 37 3.36 -1.74 14.22
CA GLY A 37 4.72 -1.67 13.69
C GLY A 37 5.73 -1.02 14.65
N ILE A 38 5.36 -0.84 15.93
CA ILE A 38 6.21 -0.24 16.96
C ILE A 38 6.92 -1.37 17.71
N ALA A 39 8.21 -1.53 17.46
CA ALA A 39 9.02 -2.58 18.08
C ALA A 39 10.06 -2.03 19.06
N ARG A 40 10.47 -0.76 18.89
CA ARG A 40 11.51 -0.09 19.67
C ARG A 40 11.00 1.22 20.26
N GLU A 41 11.72 1.76 21.24
CA GLU A 41 11.35 3.04 21.86
C GLU A 41 11.51 4.22 20.89
N GLU A 42 12.43 4.16 19.93
CA GLU A 42 12.57 5.18 18.89
C GLU A 42 11.37 5.21 17.94
N ASP A 43 10.72 4.07 17.73
CA ASP A 43 9.52 3.98 16.90
C ASP A 43 8.35 4.73 17.56
N LEU A 44 8.30 4.80 18.90
CA LEU A 44 7.31 5.61 19.64
C LEU A 44 7.50 7.11 19.40
N VAL A 45 8.75 7.57 19.30
CA VAL A 45 9.10 8.98 19.02
C VAL A 45 8.69 9.38 17.61
N LEU A 46 8.63 8.43 16.67
CA LEU A 46 8.18 8.64 15.29
C LEU A 46 6.74 8.20 15.04
N HIS A 47 6.01 7.77 16.07
CA HIS A 47 4.57 7.49 15.99
C HIS A 47 3.77 8.78 16.05
N LEU A 48 3.76 9.51 14.93
CA LEU A 48 3.24 10.88 14.87
C LEU A 48 1.70 10.95 14.93
N PRO A 49 1.12 12.06 15.43
CA PRO A 49 -0.33 12.23 15.47
C PRO A 49 -0.96 12.31 14.06
N LEU A 50 -2.18 11.79 13.93
CA LEU A 50 -3.03 11.93 12.74
C LEU A 50 -3.66 13.32 12.67
N ARG A 51 -4.10 13.83 13.82
CA ARG A 51 -4.78 15.11 14.01
C ARG A 51 -4.60 15.59 15.46
N TYR A 52 -5.13 16.78 15.74
CA TYR A 52 -5.09 17.41 17.05
C TYR A 52 -6.49 17.81 17.49
N GLU A 53 -6.78 17.63 18.78
CA GLU A 53 -8.02 18.05 19.43
C GLU A 53 -7.71 19.23 20.37
N ASP A 54 -8.48 20.31 20.27
CA ASP A 54 -8.27 21.52 21.08
C ASP A 54 -9.02 21.42 22.41
N HIS A 55 -8.31 20.91 23.42
CA HIS A 55 -8.78 20.87 24.82
C HIS A 55 -8.25 22.04 25.67
N THR A 56 -7.68 23.06 25.03
CA THR A 56 -6.96 24.16 25.70
C THR A 56 -7.87 25.31 26.11
N ARG A 57 -9.11 25.32 25.60
CA ARG A 57 -10.12 26.34 25.88
C ARG A 57 -11.47 25.70 26.17
N LEU A 58 -12.33 26.49 26.82
CA LEU A 58 -13.75 26.19 26.98
C LEU A 58 -14.53 27.21 26.17
N VAL A 59 -15.48 26.73 25.39
CA VAL A 59 -16.51 27.56 24.77
C VAL A 59 -17.69 27.60 25.74
N PRO A 60 -18.17 28.78 26.15
CA PRO A 60 -19.37 28.88 26.98
C PRO A 60 -20.57 28.23 26.27
N LEU A 61 -21.46 27.58 27.03
CA LEU A 61 -22.64 26.89 26.49
C LEU A 61 -23.52 27.80 25.61
N GLY A 62 -23.61 29.09 25.94
CA GLY A 62 -24.35 30.09 25.15
C GLY A 62 -23.72 30.48 23.82
N GLU A 63 -22.44 30.18 23.61
CA GLU A 63 -21.69 30.48 22.38
C GLU A 63 -21.52 29.26 21.46
N VAL A 64 -22.04 28.10 21.87
CA VAL A 64 -21.98 26.86 21.09
C VAL A 64 -22.75 27.02 19.78
N ARG A 65 -22.08 26.76 18.65
CA ARG A 65 -22.66 26.81 17.30
C ARG A 65 -22.69 25.42 16.67
N VAL A 66 -23.76 25.15 15.91
CA VAL A 66 -23.87 23.94 15.11
C VAL A 66 -22.78 23.93 14.04
N GLY A 67 -22.12 22.78 13.88
CA GLY A 67 -21.01 22.60 12.95
C GLY A 67 -19.62 22.76 13.58
N ASP A 68 -19.53 23.28 14.80
CA ASP A 68 -18.25 23.39 15.51
C ASP A 68 -17.88 22.08 16.22
N THR A 69 -16.58 21.77 16.24
CA THR A 69 -16.00 20.78 17.15
C THR A 69 -15.35 21.54 18.31
N LEU A 70 -15.88 21.39 19.52
CA LEU A 70 -15.46 22.23 20.64
C LEU A 70 -15.47 21.49 21.98
N GLN A 71 -14.85 22.12 22.97
CA GLN A 71 -14.90 21.71 24.37
C GLN A 71 -15.75 22.72 25.17
N THR A 72 -16.68 22.22 25.98
CA THR A 72 -17.53 23.02 26.88
C THR A 72 -17.67 22.36 28.24
N GLU A 73 -18.09 23.14 29.23
CA GLU A 73 -18.48 22.64 30.56
C GLU A 73 -19.94 22.98 30.84
N GLY A 74 -20.58 22.15 31.66
CA GLY A 74 -21.95 22.37 32.11
C GLY A 74 -22.30 21.47 33.29
N THR A 75 -23.37 21.84 33.98
CA THR A 75 -23.98 21.05 35.04
C THR A 75 -25.06 20.17 34.42
N VAL A 76 -25.08 18.89 34.76
CA VAL A 76 -26.09 17.95 34.27
C VAL A 76 -27.45 18.28 34.91
N ALA A 77 -28.36 18.83 34.12
CA ALA A 77 -29.69 19.20 34.57
C ALA A 77 -30.65 18.00 34.61
N ASN A 78 -30.54 17.10 33.64
CA ASN A 78 -31.37 15.90 33.55
C ASN A 78 -30.63 14.79 32.78
N VAL A 79 -30.84 13.53 33.18
CA VAL A 79 -30.40 12.35 32.44
C VAL A 79 -31.53 11.35 32.36
N ASP A 80 -31.87 10.96 31.15
CA ASP A 80 -32.95 10.04 30.86
C ASP A 80 -32.47 8.90 29.95
N ILE A 81 -33.01 7.70 30.16
CA ILE A 81 -32.78 6.55 29.29
C ILE A 81 -34.03 6.41 28.41
N GLN A 82 -33.89 6.79 27.15
CA GLN A 82 -34.97 6.74 26.18
C GLN A 82 -34.90 5.47 25.34
N TYR A 83 -36.07 4.97 24.93
CA TYR A 83 -36.20 3.73 24.16
C TYR A 83 -36.94 3.99 22.83
N ARG A 84 -36.28 4.64 21.84
CA ARG A 84 -36.89 4.89 20.51
C ARG A 84 -35.84 5.06 19.39
N PRO A 85 -35.71 4.13 18.41
CA PRO A 85 -36.10 2.72 18.35
C PRO A 85 -35.12 1.77 19.08
N ARG A 86 -34.01 2.31 19.60
CA ARG A 86 -33.02 1.59 20.42
C ARG A 86 -32.80 2.34 21.74
N ARG A 87 -32.28 1.64 22.75
CA ARG A 87 -31.94 2.23 24.06
C ARG A 87 -30.85 3.28 23.87
N GLN A 88 -31.09 4.50 24.34
CA GLN A 88 -30.14 5.61 24.30
C GLN A 88 -30.13 6.37 25.62
N LEU A 89 -28.97 6.88 26.03
CA LEU A 89 -28.84 7.80 27.16
C LEU A 89 -28.86 9.22 26.62
N VAL A 90 -29.78 10.04 27.12
CA VAL A 90 -29.91 11.46 26.77
C VAL A 90 -29.63 12.28 28.02
N CYS A 91 -28.60 13.10 27.99
CA CYS A 91 -28.19 13.96 29.09
C CYS A 91 -28.30 15.42 28.65
N LEU A 92 -28.99 16.25 29.44
CA LEU A 92 -29.13 17.69 29.23
C LEU A 92 -28.12 18.42 30.09
N LEU A 93 -27.22 19.17 29.45
CA LEU A 93 -26.33 20.12 30.13
C LEU A 93 -26.97 21.50 30.15
N GLU A 94 -26.89 22.16 31.30
CA GLU A 94 -27.21 23.57 31.49
C GLU A 94 -26.01 24.30 32.09
N ASP A 95 -25.91 25.59 31.79
CA ASP A 95 -24.96 26.49 32.45
C ASP A 95 -25.65 27.22 33.60
N ASP A 96 -25.00 27.26 34.76
CA ASP A 96 -25.45 28.03 35.92
C ASP A 96 -25.11 29.53 35.78
N ALA A 97 -24.27 29.91 34.81
CA ALA A 97 -23.59 31.21 34.80
C ALA A 97 -24.35 32.41 34.17
N ALA A 98 -25.56 32.28 33.63
CA ALA A 98 -26.24 33.42 32.97
C ALA A 98 -27.64 33.71 33.51
N ARG A 99 -27.75 34.81 34.26
CA ARG A 99 -29.01 35.50 34.60
C ARG A 99 -29.71 35.95 33.31
N GLY A 100 -30.56 35.10 32.74
CA GLY A 100 -31.54 35.54 31.73
C GLY A 100 -31.91 34.51 30.67
N ALA A 101 -31.00 33.60 30.28
CA ALA A 101 -31.29 32.52 29.33
C ALA A 101 -30.47 31.27 29.66
N ARG A 102 -31.13 30.16 29.98
CA ARG A 102 -30.47 28.86 30.18
C ARG A 102 -30.02 28.32 28.84
N ALA A 103 -28.72 28.46 28.55
CA ALA A 103 -28.12 27.77 27.42
C ALA A 103 -28.11 26.26 27.69
N ARG A 104 -28.46 25.48 26.67
CA ARG A 104 -28.70 24.03 26.78
C ARG A 104 -27.93 23.30 25.70
N LEU A 105 -27.34 22.17 26.07
CA LEU A 105 -26.68 21.25 25.14
C LEU A 105 -27.09 19.83 25.46
N VAL A 106 -27.51 19.09 24.44
CA VAL A 106 -27.92 17.69 24.59
C VAL A 106 -26.74 16.76 24.29
N LEU A 107 -26.47 15.82 25.19
CA LEU A 107 -25.52 14.74 24.98
C LEU A 107 -26.28 13.45 24.72
N ARG A 108 -25.97 12.76 23.63
CA ARG A 108 -26.65 11.52 23.24
C ARG A 108 -25.68 10.36 23.12
N PHE A 109 -26.00 9.23 23.74
CA PHE A 109 -25.20 8.00 23.65
C PHE A 109 -26.08 6.82 23.20
N PHE A 110 -25.76 6.20 22.07
CA PHE A 110 -26.44 4.97 21.62
C PHE A 110 -25.89 3.70 22.30
N SER A 111 -24.67 3.79 22.81
CA SER A 111 -23.98 2.76 23.59
C SER A 111 -23.37 3.41 24.81
N PHE A 112 -23.73 2.92 26.01
CA PHE A 112 -23.24 3.44 27.28
C PHE A 112 -23.14 2.36 28.35
N TYR A 113 -22.23 2.57 29.29
CA TYR A 113 -21.98 1.69 30.43
C TYR A 113 -22.52 2.30 31.73
N PRO A 114 -22.84 1.49 32.77
CA PRO A 114 -23.33 1.99 34.05
C PRO A 114 -22.40 3.03 34.72
N SER A 115 -21.09 2.93 34.48
CA SER A 115 -20.10 3.91 34.96
C SER A 115 -20.31 5.30 34.36
N GLN A 116 -20.69 5.38 33.08
CA GLN A 116 -20.97 6.64 32.40
C GLN A 116 -22.27 7.27 32.93
N GLN A 117 -23.29 6.47 33.19
CA GLN A 117 -24.54 6.94 33.81
C GLN A 117 -24.27 7.54 35.20
N LYS A 118 -23.44 6.89 36.02
CA LYS A 118 -23.05 7.41 37.35
C LYS A 118 -22.25 8.71 37.25
N ALA A 119 -21.35 8.81 36.28
CA ALA A 119 -20.55 10.02 36.04
C ALA A 119 -21.38 11.20 35.51
N LEU A 120 -22.51 10.92 34.86
CA LEU A 120 -23.49 11.89 34.37
C LEU A 120 -24.68 12.03 35.33
N ALA A 121 -24.54 11.70 36.62
CA ALA A 121 -25.65 11.89 37.56
C ALA A 121 -26.10 13.36 37.58
N GLN A 122 -27.39 13.61 37.84
CA GLN A 122 -27.94 14.95 37.94
C GLN A 122 -27.14 15.78 38.96
N GLY A 123 -26.82 17.03 38.61
CA GLY A 123 -25.97 17.93 39.40
C GLY A 123 -24.47 17.72 39.21
N ALA A 124 -24.02 16.68 38.48
CA ALA A 124 -22.60 16.52 38.17
C ALA A 124 -22.14 17.62 37.19
N ARG A 125 -21.00 18.24 37.46
CA ARG A 125 -20.34 19.13 36.50
C ARG A 125 -19.42 18.30 35.60
N VAL A 126 -19.61 18.44 34.29
CA VAL A 126 -18.88 17.66 33.30
C VAL A 126 -18.26 18.55 32.22
N ARG A 127 -17.05 18.18 31.80
CA ARG A 127 -16.38 18.73 30.63
C ARG A 127 -16.60 17.79 29.46
N VAL A 128 -17.03 18.34 28.34
CA VAL A 128 -17.47 17.60 27.16
C VAL A 128 -16.73 18.11 25.94
N TYR A 129 -16.32 17.20 25.08
CA TYR A 129 -15.73 17.49 23.77
C TYR A 129 -16.42 16.67 22.67
N GLY A 130 -16.73 17.32 21.56
CA GLY A 130 -17.23 16.63 20.36
C GLY A 130 -17.84 17.58 19.34
N ASP A 131 -18.37 16.97 18.27
CA ASP A 131 -18.98 17.69 17.15
C ASP A 131 -20.42 18.08 17.49
N VAL A 132 -20.71 19.38 17.39
CA VAL A 132 -22.04 19.93 17.65
C VAL A 132 -22.88 19.80 16.39
N ARG A 133 -24.01 19.10 16.51
CA ARG A 133 -24.99 18.86 15.45
C ARG A 133 -26.33 19.48 15.82
N GLU A 134 -27.17 19.67 14.81
CA GLU A 134 -28.54 20.08 15.02
C GLU A 134 -29.37 18.87 15.46
N GLY A 135 -29.93 18.94 16.67
CA GLY A 135 -30.79 17.92 17.24
C GLY A 135 -32.23 18.42 17.43
N TYR A 136 -33.14 17.48 17.68
CA TYR A 136 -34.56 17.79 17.89
C TYR A 136 -34.83 18.73 19.09
N PHE A 137 -33.98 18.67 20.12
CA PHE A 137 -34.10 19.47 21.34
C PHE A 137 -33.09 20.64 21.38
N GLY A 138 -32.58 21.04 20.21
CA GLY A 138 -31.52 22.04 20.08
C GLY A 138 -30.15 21.41 19.76
N PRO A 139 -29.06 22.16 19.96
CA PRO A 139 -27.71 21.67 19.73
C PRO A 139 -27.45 20.38 20.50
N GLU A 140 -26.88 19.38 19.82
CA GLU A 140 -26.55 18.10 20.42
C GLU A 140 -25.16 17.60 20.04
N ILE A 141 -24.51 16.86 20.93
CA ILE A 141 -23.31 16.09 20.65
C ILE A 141 -23.63 14.61 20.82
N VAL A 142 -23.39 13.85 19.75
CA VAL A 142 -23.59 12.39 19.71
C VAL A 142 -22.27 11.71 20.04
N HIS A 143 -22.28 10.81 21.02
CA HIS A 143 -21.10 10.12 21.56
C HIS A 143 -19.94 11.06 21.92
N PRO A 144 -20.18 12.09 22.78
CA PRO A 144 -19.11 12.98 23.21
C PRO A 144 -18.05 12.25 24.03
N GLN A 145 -16.83 12.75 23.95
CA GLN A 145 -15.85 12.51 25.00
C GLN A 145 -16.23 13.37 26.21
N PHE A 146 -16.31 12.78 27.41
CA PHE A 146 -16.63 13.55 28.61
C PHE A 146 -15.84 13.08 29.82
N ARG A 147 -15.69 13.99 30.79
CA ARG A 147 -15.12 13.71 32.11
C ARG A 147 -15.81 14.56 33.18
N ALA A 148 -16.03 13.99 34.36
CA ALA A 148 -16.48 14.75 35.52
C ALA A 148 -15.35 15.69 35.99
N VAL A 149 -15.69 16.94 36.32
CA VAL A 149 -14.72 17.97 36.73
C VAL A 149 -15.29 18.79 37.89
N HIS A 150 -14.39 19.33 38.71
CA HIS A 150 -14.73 20.38 39.68
C HIS A 150 -14.62 21.76 39.01
N GLU A 151 -15.19 22.77 39.66
CA GLU A 151 -15.05 24.16 39.24
C GLU A 151 -13.57 24.58 39.18
N GLY A 152 -13.15 25.18 38.06
CA GLY A 152 -11.77 25.60 37.88
C GLY A 152 -10.78 24.47 37.56
N ALA A 153 -11.25 23.26 37.23
CA ALA A 153 -10.37 22.16 36.84
C ALA A 153 -9.43 22.57 35.68
N PRO A 154 -8.14 22.20 35.71
CA PRO A 154 -7.17 22.69 34.75
C PRO A 154 -7.51 22.27 33.31
N LEU A 155 -7.24 23.17 32.37
CA LEU A 155 -7.29 22.92 30.93
C LEU A 155 -5.97 22.31 30.46
N ALA A 156 -6.00 21.68 29.28
CA ALA A 156 -4.76 21.28 28.64
C ALA A 156 -3.93 22.53 28.30
N ASP A 157 -2.63 22.46 28.53
CA ASP A 157 -1.70 23.55 28.20
C ASP A 157 -1.26 23.51 26.73
N ARG A 158 -1.59 22.43 26.00
CA ARG A 158 -1.22 22.16 24.61
C ARG A 158 -2.34 21.46 23.85
N LEU A 159 -2.28 21.52 22.52
CA LEU A 159 -3.20 20.76 21.68
C LEU A 159 -3.02 19.26 21.92
N THR A 160 -4.12 18.52 22.04
CA THR A 160 -4.08 17.10 22.38
C THR A 160 -3.88 16.26 21.12
N PRO A 161 -2.79 15.50 20.99
CA PRO A 161 -2.57 14.65 19.83
C PRO A 161 -3.49 13.43 19.82
N VAL A 162 -3.97 13.07 18.63
CA VAL A 162 -4.67 11.83 18.34
C VAL A 162 -3.81 10.96 17.44
N TYR A 163 -3.40 9.80 17.94
CA TYR A 163 -2.48 8.88 17.27
C TYR A 163 -3.22 7.79 16.48
N PRO A 164 -2.59 7.20 15.45
CA PRO A 164 -3.05 5.92 14.91
C PRO A 164 -3.10 4.87 16.02
N THR A 165 -4.16 4.08 16.09
CA THR A 165 -4.36 3.06 17.14
C THR A 165 -4.96 1.78 16.58
N THR A 166 -4.95 0.71 17.39
CA THR A 166 -5.53 -0.61 17.10
C THR A 166 -6.52 -1.01 18.20
N ALA A 167 -7.34 -2.04 17.94
CA ALA A 167 -8.35 -2.51 18.88
C ALA A 167 -7.73 -2.84 20.25
N GLY A 168 -8.32 -2.27 21.31
CA GLY A 168 -7.87 -2.48 22.68
C GLY A 168 -6.66 -1.63 23.10
N LEU A 169 -6.23 -0.64 22.31
CA LEU A 169 -5.22 0.34 22.68
C LEU A 169 -5.85 1.75 22.73
N SER A 170 -5.80 2.40 23.90
CA SER A 170 -6.40 3.72 24.09
C SER A 170 -5.45 4.85 23.72
N GLN A 171 -6.01 6.01 23.37
CA GLN A 171 -5.25 7.24 23.12
C GLN A 171 -4.47 7.72 24.35
N GLU A 172 -5.02 7.51 25.55
CA GLU A 172 -4.36 7.84 26.81
C GLU A 172 -3.12 6.99 27.05
N THR A 173 -3.20 5.68 26.81
CA THR A 173 -2.04 4.79 26.89
C THR A 173 -0.97 5.20 25.89
N LEU A 174 -1.34 5.47 24.62
CA LEU A 174 -0.41 5.93 23.58
C LEU A 174 0.29 7.24 23.97
N ARG A 175 -0.46 8.26 24.39
CA ARG A 175 0.10 9.53 24.89
C ARG A 175 1.09 9.31 26.03
N SER A 176 0.74 8.45 26.99
CA SER A 176 1.60 8.14 28.14
C SER A 176 2.91 7.46 27.74
N VAL A 177 2.86 6.44 26.86
CA VAL A 177 4.08 5.71 26.47
C VAL A 177 4.98 6.56 25.57
N ILE A 178 4.41 7.34 24.64
CA ILE A 178 5.17 8.22 23.75
C ILE A 178 5.81 9.35 24.54
N GLY A 179 5.06 9.99 25.44
CA GLY A 179 5.62 11.05 26.31
C GLY A 179 6.77 10.53 27.18
N ARG A 180 6.64 9.31 27.72
CA ARG A 180 7.73 8.65 28.46
C ARG A 180 8.93 8.34 27.56
N ALA A 181 8.72 7.83 26.35
CA ALA A 181 9.80 7.51 25.43
C ALA A 181 10.60 8.76 25.01
N ILE A 182 9.92 9.89 24.79
CA ILE A 182 10.54 11.18 24.50
C ILE A 182 11.32 11.72 25.72
N ALA A 183 10.74 11.62 26.91
CA ALA A 183 11.36 12.16 28.13
C ALA A 183 12.51 11.30 28.67
N ALA A 184 12.49 9.99 28.42
CA ALA A 184 13.47 9.05 28.97
C ALA A 184 14.87 9.22 28.40
N ASP A 185 15.00 9.62 27.12
CA ASP A 185 16.28 9.79 26.47
C ASP A 185 16.28 10.98 25.50
N PRO A 186 16.86 12.13 25.90
CA PRO A 186 17.01 13.29 25.02
C PRO A 186 17.81 13.00 23.75
N ALA A 187 18.69 11.98 23.74
CA ALA A 187 19.45 11.61 22.55
C ALA A 187 18.55 11.12 21.40
N ARG A 188 17.33 10.66 21.70
CA ARG A 188 16.32 10.32 20.68
C ARG A 188 15.84 11.53 19.90
N LEU A 189 15.99 12.73 20.44
CA LEU A 189 15.71 14.00 19.79
C LEU A 189 16.97 14.69 19.26
N ALA A 190 18.12 14.01 19.29
CA ALA A 190 19.36 14.55 18.76
C ALA A 190 19.25 14.88 17.28
N GLU A 191 20.00 15.88 16.86
CA GLU A 191 19.99 16.34 15.48
C GLU A 191 20.58 15.27 14.54
N THR A 192 19.79 14.86 13.55
CA THR A 192 20.12 13.77 12.61
C THR A 192 20.92 14.24 11.39
N LEU A 193 20.96 15.55 11.12
CA LEU A 193 21.62 16.15 9.98
C LEU A 193 22.75 17.08 10.41
N PRO A 194 23.83 17.22 9.61
CA PRO A 194 24.84 18.22 9.86
C PRO A 194 24.25 19.64 9.88
N ASP A 195 24.71 20.49 10.80
CA ASP A 195 24.25 21.87 10.98
C ASP A 195 24.25 22.70 9.68
N GLU A 196 25.23 22.45 8.79
CA GLU A 196 25.30 23.11 7.48
C GLU A 196 24.05 22.82 6.63
N VAL A 197 23.58 21.57 6.63
CA VAL A 197 22.40 21.15 5.86
C VAL A 197 21.15 21.83 6.41
N VAL A 198 21.00 21.83 7.74
CA VAL A 198 19.87 22.46 8.44
C VAL A 198 19.81 23.95 8.10
N ARG A 199 20.94 24.68 8.22
CA ARG A 199 21.02 26.12 7.90
C ARG A 199 20.75 26.42 6.43
N ARG A 200 21.43 25.71 5.51
CA ARG A 200 21.32 25.96 4.07
C ARG A 200 19.90 25.71 3.54
N ARG A 201 19.18 24.76 4.14
CA ARG A 201 17.81 24.40 3.74
C ARG A 201 16.73 25.06 4.60
N ALA A 202 17.11 25.90 5.57
CA ALA A 202 16.22 26.53 6.53
C ALA A 202 15.26 25.53 7.22
N LEU A 203 15.78 24.35 7.58
CA LEU A 203 15.01 23.31 8.25
C LEU A 203 14.90 23.59 9.74
N TRP A 204 13.81 23.15 10.35
CA TRP A 204 13.75 23.02 11.81
C TRP A 204 14.75 21.97 12.28
N LYS A 205 15.25 22.09 13.52
CA LYS A 205 15.99 21.00 14.14
C LYS A 205 15.08 19.80 14.37
N PHE A 206 15.65 18.60 14.34
CA PHE A 206 14.88 17.36 14.46
C PHE A 206 14.03 17.33 15.75
N GLY A 207 14.68 17.52 16.90
CA GLY A 207 14.03 17.51 18.21
C GLY A 207 12.91 18.55 18.35
N ASP A 208 13.11 19.75 17.80
CA ASP A 208 12.11 20.82 17.82
C ASP A 208 10.88 20.46 16.98
N ALA A 209 11.10 19.86 15.80
CA ALA A 209 10.02 19.44 14.91
C ALA A 209 9.20 18.30 15.53
N VAL A 210 9.85 17.27 16.07
CA VAL A 210 9.19 16.15 16.73
C VAL A 210 8.42 16.61 17.96
N SER A 211 9.06 17.39 18.85
CA SER A 211 8.42 17.91 20.07
C SER A 211 7.21 18.79 19.75
N PHE A 212 7.31 19.65 18.73
CA PHE A 212 6.19 20.47 18.27
C PHE A 212 5.04 19.61 17.74
N LEU A 213 5.33 18.55 16.98
CA LEU A 213 4.29 17.68 16.42
C LEU A 213 3.62 16.82 17.49
N HIS A 214 4.31 16.38 18.55
CA HIS A 214 3.67 15.66 19.64
C HIS A 214 2.91 16.56 20.61
N ALA A 215 3.34 17.81 20.75
CA ALA A 215 2.77 18.73 21.72
C ALA A 215 2.71 20.17 21.17
N PRO A 216 1.86 20.46 20.16
CA PRO A 216 1.77 21.80 19.60
C PRO A 216 1.27 22.79 20.65
N PRO A 217 1.80 24.04 20.66
CA PRO A 217 1.36 25.06 21.60
C PRO A 217 -0.12 25.41 21.37
N PRO A 218 -0.81 25.91 22.41
CA PRO A 218 -2.19 26.35 22.31
C PRO A 218 -2.27 27.62 21.44
N ARG A 219 -3.46 27.93 20.90
CA ARG A 219 -3.74 29.18 20.18
C ARG A 219 -2.83 29.42 18.97
N LEU A 220 -2.66 28.40 18.12
CA LEU A 220 -2.00 28.56 16.83
C LEU A 220 -2.75 29.60 15.97
N SER A 221 -2.01 30.39 15.19
CA SER A 221 -2.63 31.25 14.18
C SER A 221 -3.43 30.40 13.19
N ALA A 222 -4.51 30.95 12.61
CA ALA A 222 -5.33 30.21 11.64
C ALA A 222 -4.50 29.64 10.47
N MET A 223 -3.46 30.38 10.05
CA MET A 223 -2.52 29.94 9.02
C MET A 223 -1.66 28.75 9.51
N THR A 224 -1.14 28.82 10.74
CA THR A 224 -0.33 27.75 11.33
C THR A 224 -1.15 26.48 11.55
N GLN A 225 -2.39 26.61 12.05
CA GLN A 225 -3.31 25.49 12.22
C GLN A 225 -3.61 24.81 10.87
N LYS A 226 -3.99 25.60 9.86
CA LYS A 226 -4.21 25.09 8.50
C LYS A 226 -2.97 24.37 7.94
N ALA A 227 -1.78 24.90 8.18
CA ALA A 227 -0.53 24.27 7.75
C ALA A 227 -0.24 22.96 8.51
N LEU A 228 -0.59 22.88 9.79
CA LEU A 228 -0.45 21.67 10.59
C LEU A 228 -1.40 20.58 10.10
N ASP A 229 -2.67 20.92 9.87
CA ASP A 229 -3.71 19.99 9.40
C ASP A 229 -3.43 19.49 7.97
N ALA A 230 -2.99 20.39 7.07
CA ALA A 230 -2.58 20.03 5.71
C ALA A 230 -1.18 19.38 5.66
N ARG A 231 -0.52 19.17 6.81
CA ARG A 231 0.85 18.65 6.93
C ARG A 231 1.88 19.42 6.09
N THR A 232 1.70 20.72 5.93
CA THR A 232 2.63 21.63 5.21
C THR A 232 3.48 22.47 6.17
N HIS A 233 3.22 22.40 7.48
CA HIS A 233 4.03 23.07 8.50
C HIS A 233 5.53 22.69 8.39
N PRO A 234 6.49 23.59 8.68
CA PRO A 234 7.93 23.30 8.64
C PRO A 234 8.36 22.07 9.44
N ALA A 235 7.70 21.80 10.58
CA ALA A 235 7.95 20.58 11.37
C ALA A 235 7.65 19.29 10.57
N TRP A 236 6.54 19.24 9.84
CA TRP A 236 6.23 18.13 8.92
C TRP A 236 7.21 18.07 7.75
N THR A 237 7.58 19.23 7.20
CA THR A 237 8.56 19.31 6.11
C THR A 237 9.92 18.75 6.54
N ARG A 238 10.33 19.00 7.79
CA ARG A 238 11.55 18.43 8.37
C ARG A 238 11.49 16.90 8.39
N LEU A 239 10.40 16.30 8.88
CA LEU A 239 10.29 14.84 8.95
C LEU A 239 10.21 14.18 7.56
N LYS A 240 9.49 14.80 6.62
CA LYS A 240 9.47 14.36 5.21
C LYS A 240 10.88 14.42 4.60
N PHE A 241 11.65 15.46 4.90
CA PHE A 241 13.02 15.59 4.44
C PHE A 241 13.90 14.48 5.02
N ASP A 242 13.82 14.23 6.33
CA ASP A 242 14.62 13.20 7.00
C ASP A 242 14.30 11.81 6.45
N GLU A 243 13.02 11.47 6.26
CA GLU A 243 12.58 10.21 5.67
C GLU A 243 13.14 10.01 4.24
N LEU A 244 12.98 11.02 3.38
CA LEU A 244 13.52 10.98 2.02
C LEU A 244 15.05 10.96 2.00
N CYS A 245 15.71 11.67 2.91
CA CYS A 245 17.17 11.70 3.02
C CYS A 245 17.70 10.33 3.46
N ALA A 246 17.14 9.75 4.52
CA ALA A 246 17.48 8.42 5.02
C ALA A 246 17.31 7.36 3.93
N GLN A 247 16.20 7.44 3.19
CA GLN A 247 15.99 6.61 2.02
C GLN A 247 17.13 6.80 1.01
N GLN A 248 17.39 8.01 0.52
CA GLN A 248 18.45 8.26 -0.49
C GLN A 248 19.85 7.83 -0.03
N LEU A 249 20.16 7.98 1.26
CA LEU A 249 21.42 7.50 1.85
C LEU A 249 21.50 5.98 1.82
N SER A 250 20.42 5.27 2.18
CA SER A 250 20.33 3.82 2.06
C SER A 250 20.58 3.37 0.61
N LEU A 251 20.00 4.05 -0.38
CA LEU A 251 20.23 3.73 -1.80
C LEU A 251 21.68 3.91 -2.21
N LYS A 252 22.29 5.01 -1.81
CA LYS A 252 23.71 5.26 -2.10
C LYS A 252 24.60 4.22 -1.45
N ALA A 253 24.30 3.81 -0.22
CA ALA A 253 25.02 2.73 0.47
C ALA A 253 24.88 1.40 -0.29
N HIS A 254 23.67 1.05 -0.74
CA HIS A 254 23.45 -0.14 -1.57
C HIS A 254 24.18 -0.08 -2.92
N ARG A 255 24.17 1.07 -3.60
CA ARG A 255 24.93 1.26 -4.85
C ARG A 255 26.44 1.16 -4.63
N ALA A 256 26.96 1.75 -3.56
CA ALA A 256 28.38 1.64 -3.21
C ALA A 256 28.77 0.20 -2.85
N ALA A 257 27.91 -0.54 -2.13
CA ALA A 257 28.12 -1.95 -1.85
C ALA A 257 28.10 -2.81 -3.12
N ARG A 258 27.22 -2.50 -4.08
CA ARG A 258 27.16 -3.15 -5.40
C ARG A 258 28.39 -2.86 -6.24
N ALA A 259 28.89 -1.62 -6.24
CA ALA A 259 30.09 -1.23 -6.98
C ALA A 259 31.37 -1.96 -6.54
N LYS A 260 31.38 -2.50 -5.31
CA LYS A 260 32.47 -3.35 -4.81
C LYS A 260 32.37 -4.81 -5.25
N ARG A 261 31.23 -5.23 -5.83
CA ARG A 261 31.04 -6.59 -6.34
C ARG A 261 31.55 -6.68 -7.76
N ASN A 262 31.97 -7.89 -8.14
CA ASN A 262 32.42 -8.18 -9.49
C ASN A 262 31.31 -8.89 -10.27
N ALA A 263 31.22 -8.59 -11.56
CA ALA A 263 30.33 -9.24 -12.51
C ALA A 263 31.07 -9.60 -13.80
N PRO A 264 30.63 -10.64 -14.52
CA PRO A 264 31.24 -11.00 -15.79
C PRO A 264 30.99 -9.91 -16.82
N VAL A 265 32.06 -9.37 -17.42
CA VAL A 265 31.96 -8.40 -18.52
C VAL A 265 31.39 -9.08 -19.77
N LEU A 266 30.22 -8.63 -20.23
CA LEU A 266 29.53 -9.18 -21.40
C LEU A 266 29.64 -8.21 -22.57
N THR A 267 30.65 -8.34 -23.42
CA THR A 267 30.84 -7.46 -24.58
C THR A 267 29.97 -7.84 -25.77
N GLY A 268 29.87 -9.15 -26.05
CA GLY A 268 29.27 -9.68 -27.27
C GLY A 268 30.02 -9.29 -28.55
N THR A 269 29.87 -10.09 -29.60
CA THR A 269 30.37 -9.78 -30.95
C THR A 269 29.31 -9.05 -31.79
N GLY A 270 28.06 -9.06 -31.34
CA GLY A 270 26.89 -8.52 -32.01
C GLY A 270 26.42 -9.35 -33.21
N ALA A 271 26.96 -10.55 -33.43
CA ALA A 271 26.60 -11.41 -34.56
C ALA A 271 25.19 -12.02 -34.42
N LEU A 272 24.88 -12.64 -33.28
CA LEU A 272 23.56 -13.16 -32.94
C LEU A 272 22.54 -12.02 -32.83
N THR A 273 22.96 -10.88 -32.29
CA THR A 273 22.11 -9.69 -32.20
C THR A 273 21.65 -9.23 -33.59
N ARG A 274 22.60 -9.09 -34.54
CA ARG A 274 22.28 -8.74 -35.94
C ARG A 274 21.38 -9.79 -36.58
N ALA A 275 21.70 -11.07 -36.41
CA ALA A 275 20.90 -12.16 -36.97
C ALA A 275 19.46 -12.18 -36.43
N LEU A 276 19.25 -11.87 -35.15
CA LEU A 276 17.90 -11.71 -34.58
C LEU A 276 17.18 -10.51 -35.21
N LEU A 277 17.85 -9.36 -35.31
CA LEU A 277 17.27 -8.13 -35.87
C LEU A 277 16.85 -8.28 -37.34
N ASP A 278 17.63 -9.01 -38.12
CA ASP A 278 17.32 -9.32 -39.53
C ASP A 278 16.12 -10.27 -39.67
N ARG A 279 15.86 -11.08 -38.63
CA ARG A 279 14.79 -12.08 -38.62
C ARG A 279 13.49 -11.57 -38.02
N VAL A 280 13.53 -10.66 -37.06
CA VAL A 280 12.31 -10.09 -36.48
C VAL A 280 11.63 -9.23 -37.53
N GLY A 281 10.39 -9.58 -37.92
CA GLY A 281 9.62 -8.90 -38.96
C GLY A 281 9.13 -7.49 -38.61
N PHE A 282 9.80 -6.79 -37.69
CA PHE A 282 9.49 -5.43 -37.27
C PHE A 282 10.78 -4.67 -36.94
N ARG A 283 10.74 -3.34 -37.11
CA ARG A 283 11.83 -2.46 -36.67
C ARG A 283 11.65 -2.08 -35.21
N LEU A 284 12.76 -1.95 -34.50
CA LEU A 284 12.74 -1.44 -33.13
C LEU A 284 12.24 0.01 -33.09
N THR A 285 11.55 0.37 -32.01
CA THR A 285 11.23 1.77 -31.71
C THR A 285 12.48 2.50 -31.20
N ARG A 286 12.47 3.85 -31.22
CA ARG A 286 13.62 4.62 -30.71
C ARG A 286 13.80 4.40 -29.21
N ALA A 287 12.70 4.24 -28.48
CA ALA A 287 12.72 3.86 -27.08
C ALA A 287 13.40 2.50 -26.86
N GLN A 288 13.06 1.49 -27.67
CA GLN A 288 13.68 0.16 -27.60
C GLN A 288 15.17 0.21 -27.90
N GLU A 289 15.59 0.94 -28.93
CA GLU A 289 17.01 1.09 -29.25
C GLU A 289 17.80 1.82 -28.15
N ARG A 290 17.26 2.92 -27.62
CA ARG A 290 17.88 3.67 -26.52
C ARG A 290 18.11 2.77 -25.31
N VAL A 291 17.06 2.08 -24.88
CA VAL A 291 17.08 1.21 -23.71
C VAL A 291 17.97 -0.02 -23.93
N TRP A 292 17.97 -0.59 -25.14
CA TRP A 292 18.91 -1.65 -25.49
C TRP A 292 20.37 -1.18 -25.37
N ARG A 293 20.70 0.03 -25.87
CA ARG A 293 22.06 0.60 -25.73
C ARG A 293 22.44 0.83 -24.28
N GLU A 294 21.51 1.31 -23.44
CA GLU A 294 21.74 1.47 -21.99
C GLU A 294 22.07 0.14 -21.31
N ILE A 295 21.27 -0.91 -21.57
CA ILE A 295 21.50 -2.26 -21.05
C ILE A 295 22.83 -2.79 -21.57
N ALA A 296 23.08 -2.71 -22.87
CA ALA A 296 24.31 -3.19 -23.49
C ALA A 296 25.57 -2.52 -22.93
N HIS A 297 25.48 -1.23 -22.58
CA HIS A 297 26.55 -0.50 -21.91
C HIS A 297 26.80 -1.03 -20.49
N ASP A 298 25.74 -1.23 -19.69
CA ASP A 298 25.89 -1.75 -18.33
C ASP A 298 26.40 -3.18 -18.27
N LEU A 299 25.99 -4.03 -19.22
CA LEU A 299 26.47 -5.40 -19.34
C LEU A 299 27.98 -5.48 -19.64
N LYS A 300 28.59 -4.41 -20.17
CA LYS A 300 30.04 -4.32 -20.42
C LYS A 300 30.86 -3.92 -19.20
N ARG A 301 30.20 -3.61 -18.07
CA ARG A 301 30.88 -3.18 -16.84
C ARG A 301 31.16 -4.38 -15.96
N SER A 302 32.27 -4.34 -15.23
CA SER A 302 32.62 -5.35 -14.21
C SER A 302 31.80 -5.23 -12.92
N MET A 303 30.76 -4.40 -12.91
CA MET A 303 29.84 -4.23 -11.78
C MET A 303 28.49 -4.87 -12.14
N PRO A 304 27.84 -5.62 -11.22
CA PRO A 304 26.53 -6.18 -11.47
C PRO A 304 25.52 -5.10 -11.88
N MET A 305 24.93 -5.26 -13.07
CA MET A 305 23.78 -4.45 -13.49
C MET A 305 22.58 -4.87 -12.66
N GLN A 306 21.82 -3.92 -12.13
CA GLN A 306 20.48 -4.20 -11.60
C GLN A 306 19.54 -3.15 -12.17
N ARG A 307 18.78 -3.54 -13.19
CA ARG A 307 17.99 -2.60 -13.98
C ARG A 307 16.54 -3.04 -14.07
N LEU A 308 15.63 -2.10 -13.89
CA LEU A 308 14.20 -2.25 -14.15
C LEU A 308 13.88 -1.70 -15.54
N LEU A 309 13.48 -2.59 -16.44
CA LEU A 309 12.90 -2.30 -17.73
C LEU A 309 11.38 -2.14 -17.58
N GLN A 310 10.93 -0.89 -17.65
CA GLN A 310 9.54 -0.52 -17.56
C GLN A 310 8.98 -0.20 -18.94
N GLY A 311 7.74 -0.60 -19.20
CA GLY A 311 7.02 -0.22 -20.41
C GLY A 311 5.67 -0.89 -20.45
N ASP A 312 4.71 -0.29 -21.11
CA ASP A 312 3.35 -0.82 -21.17
C ASP A 312 3.30 -2.26 -21.73
N VAL A 313 2.18 -2.96 -21.48
CA VAL A 313 1.90 -4.24 -22.13
C VAL A 313 1.99 -4.03 -23.65
N GLY A 314 2.83 -4.82 -24.32
CA GLY A 314 3.07 -4.69 -25.75
C GLY A 314 4.16 -3.68 -26.17
N ALA A 315 4.78 -2.95 -25.25
CA ALA A 315 5.88 -2.01 -25.58
C ALA A 315 7.17 -2.67 -26.12
N GLY A 316 7.21 -4.01 -26.18
CA GLY A 316 8.36 -4.77 -26.70
C GLY A 316 9.46 -5.06 -25.66
N LYS A 317 9.12 -5.15 -24.37
CA LYS A 317 10.07 -5.54 -23.31
C LYS A 317 10.84 -6.84 -23.64
N THR A 318 10.14 -7.85 -24.16
CA THR A 318 10.73 -9.14 -24.52
C THR A 318 11.82 -9.03 -25.59
N VAL A 319 11.71 -8.13 -26.59
CA VAL A 319 12.76 -8.01 -27.62
C VAL A 319 14.03 -7.39 -27.03
N VAL A 320 13.89 -6.38 -26.18
CA VAL A 320 15.03 -5.78 -25.46
C VAL A 320 15.71 -6.81 -24.56
N ALA A 321 14.93 -7.62 -23.84
CA ALA A 321 15.45 -8.72 -23.02
C ALA A 321 16.17 -9.80 -23.85
N ALA A 322 15.64 -10.17 -25.02
CA ALA A 322 16.28 -11.12 -25.92
C ALA A 322 17.63 -10.60 -26.44
N LEU A 323 17.72 -9.33 -26.82
CA LEU A 323 18.97 -8.71 -27.27
C LEU A 323 20.04 -8.71 -26.16
N ALA A 324 19.64 -8.42 -24.91
CA ALA A 324 20.52 -8.52 -23.75
C ALA A 324 20.99 -9.96 -23.50
N ALA A 325 20.09 -10.94 -23.65
CA ALA A 325 20.42 -12.36 -23.53
C ALA A 325 21.45 -12.80 -24.58
N LEU A 326 21.27 -12.39 -25.84
CA LEU A 326 22.21 -12.73 -26.91
C LEU A 326 23.61 -12.17 -26.67
N GLN A 327 23.72 -10.93 -26.18
CA GLN A 327 25.02 -10.35 -25.81
C GLN A 327 25.74 -11.15 -24.70
N ALA A 328 24.98 -11.67 -23.72
CA ALA A 328 25.52 -12.54 -22.69
C ALA A 328 25.99 -13.88 -23.25
N ILE A 329 25.19 -14.50 -24.12
CA ILE A 329 25.49 -15.79 -24.75
C ILE A 329 26.71 -15.69 -25.67
N GLU A 330 26.83 -14.63 -26.46
CA GLU A 330 28.03 -14.35 -27.28
C GLU A 330 29.29 -14.17 -26.43
N SER A 331 29.14 -13.78 -25.16
CA SER A 331 30.25 -13.64 -24.21
C SER A 331 30.55 -14.96 -23.47
N GLY A 332 30.00 -16.08 -23.92
CA GLY A 332 30.20 -17.41 -23.34
C GLY A 332 29.48 -17.63 -21.99
N ARG A 333 28.47 -16.80 -21.68
CA ARG A 333 27.72 -16.86 -20.41
C ARG A 333 26.29 -17.37 -20.63
N GLN A 334 25.77 -18.05 -19.61
CA GLN A 334 24.39 -18.52 -19.58
C GLN A 334 23.43 -17.40 -19.16
N VAL A 335 22.19 -17.50 -19.63
CA VAL A 335 21.11 -16.57 -19.30
C VAL A 335 19.94 -17.35 -18.70
N ALA A 336 19.35 -16.82 -17.64
CA ALA A 336 18.10 -17.33 -17.08
C ALA A 336 16.97 -16.31 -17.29
N PHE A 337 15.85 -16.71 -17.88
CA PHE A 337 14.64 -15.91 -18.03
C PHE A 337 13.52 -16.53 -17.20
N MET A 338 13.01 -15.77 -16.25
CA MET A 338 11.93 -16.19 -15.37
C MET A 338 10.66 -15.40 -15.61
N ALA A 339 9.52 -16.08 -15.47
CA ALA A 339 8.20 -15.47 -15.34
C ALA A 339 7.44 -16.06 -14.13
N PRO A 340 6.50 -15.32 -13.53
CA PRO A 340 5.82 -15.71 -12.29
C PRO A 340 4.93 -16.95 -12.44
N THR A 341 4.28 -17.10 -13.59
CA THR A 341 3.34 -18.18 -13.87
C THR A 341 3.87 -19.06 -15.00
N GLU A 342 3.47 -20.33 -15.00
CA GLU A 342 3.86 -21.27 -16.06
C GLU A 342 3.38 -20.82 -17.43
N LEU A 343 2.15 -20.29 -17.50
CA LEU A 343 1.57 -19.77 -18.74
C LEU A 343 2.42 -18.64 -19.33
N LEU A 344 2.83 -17.67 -18.50
CA LEU A 344 3.64 -16.55 -18.99
C LEU A 344 5.05 -17.01 -19.37
N ALA A 345 5.66 -17.91 -18.60
CA ALA A 345 6.95 -18.51 -18.94
C ALA A 345 6.88 -19.24 -20.29
N GLU A 346 5.82 -20.01 -20.52
CA GLU A 346 5.61 -20.77 -21.76
C GLU A 346 5.40 -19.83 -22.95
N GLN A 347 4.64 -18.76 -22.78
CA GLN A 347 4.47 -17.72 -23.81
C GLN A 347 5.82 -17.10 -24.21
N HIS A 348 6.67 -16.76 -23.24
CA HIS A 348 8.02 -16.26 -23.53
C HIS A 348 8.88 -17.32 -24.21
N TYR A 349 8.87 -18.56 -23.72
CA TYR A 349 9.61 -19.67 -24.32
C TYR A 349 9.24 -19.87 -25.78
N ARG A 350 7.96 -20.01 -26.11
CA ARG A 350 7.49 -20.21 -27.50
C ARG A 350 7.90 -19.07 -28.40
N LYS A 351 7.78 -17.83 -27.92
CA LYS A 351 8.17 -16.63 -28.67
C LYS A 351 9.67 -16.54 -28.91
N LEU A 352 10.48 -16.80 -27.88
CA LEU A 352 11.94 -16.82 -27.97
C LEU A 352 12.43 -17.96 -28.86
N ALA A 353 11.85 -19.16 -28.73
CA ALA A 353 12.16 -20.30 -29.59
C ALA A 353 11.91 -19.99 -31.07
N ALA A 354 10.76 -19.37 -31.40
CA ALA A 354 10.47 -18.97 -32.78
C ALA A 354 11.45 -17.91 -33.32
N TRP A 355 11.90 -16.99 -32.48
CA TRP A 355 12.87 -15.95 -32.84
C TRP A 355 14.31 -16.46 -32.96
N LEU A 356 14.69 -17.44 -32.15
CA LEU A 356 16.05 -17.97 -32.07
C LEU A 356 16.27 -19.26 -32.86
N ASP A 357 15.22 -19.82 -33.44
CA ASP A 357 15.30 -20.96 -34.34
C ASP A 357 16.37 -20.73 -35.44
N GLY A 358 17.16 -21.74 -35.78
CA GLY A 358 18.27 -21.62 -36.74
C GLY A 358 19.49 -20.79 -36.29
N LEU A 359 19.47 -20.14 -35.12
CA LEU A 359 20.67 -19.58 -34.50
C LEU A 359 21.36 -20.66 -33.65
N PRO A 360 22.69 -20.58 -33.43
CA PRO A 360 23.42 -21.51 -32.57
C PRO A 360 23.18 -21.22 -31.08
N VAL A 361 21.91 -21.17 -30.68
CA VAL A 361 21.47 -20.86 -29.31
C VAL A 361 20.47 -21.92 -28.87
N GLU A 362 20.91 -22.77 -27.95
CA GLU A 362 20.05 -23.79 -27.37
C GLU A 362 19.25 -23.22 -26.19
N ILE A 363 17.93 -23.34 -26.26
CA ILE A 363 17.01 -22.91 -25.20
C ILE A 363 16.59 -24.10 -24.34
N GLY A 364 16.85 -24.03 -23.04
CA GLY A 364 16.35 -24.97 -22.04
C GLY A 364 15.02 -24.50 -21.44
N TRP A 365 13.99 -25.33 -21.49
CA TRP A 365 12.70 -25.09 -20.83
C TRP A 365 12.65 -25.78 -19.47
N LEU A 366 12.25 -25.06 -18.41
CA LEU A 366 12.06 -25.62 -17.08
C LEU A 366 10.84 -25.03 -16.36
N SER A 367 9.77 -25.82 -16.21
CA SER A 367 8.61 -25.50 -15.36
C SER A 367 8.42 -26.54 -14.25
N GLY A 368 7.53 -26.23 -13.28
CA GLY A 368 7.17 -27.15 -12.21
C GLY A 368 6.32 -28.32 -12.70
N SER A 369 5.55 -28.11 -13.77
CA SER A 369 4.70 -29.09 -14.44
C SER A 369 5.41 -30.12 -15.31
N LEU A 370 6.72 -29.94 -15.62
CA LEU A 370 7.44 -30.89 -16.47
C LEU A 370 7.52 -32.29 -15.83
N PRO A 371 7.33 -33.38 -16.60
CA PRO A 371 7.59 -34.74 -16.15
C PRO A 371 9.01 -34.89 -15.60
N ALA A 372 9.20 -35.76 -14.60
CA ALA A 372 10.48 -35.91 -13.90
C ALA A 372 11.66 -36.22 -14.84
N LYS A 373 11.45 -37.04 -15.88
CA LYS A 373 12.46 -37.39 -16.88
C LYS A 373 12.91 -36.17 -17.70
N GLU A 374 11.96 -35.38 -18.19
CA GLU A 374 12.24 -34.17 -18.99
C GLU A 374 12.90 -33.10 -18.13
N ARG A 375 12.43 -32.92 -16.90
CA ARG A 375 13.01 -32.01 -15.92
C ARG A 375 14.46 -32.37 -15.60
N ARG A 376 14.77 -33.66 -15.44
CA ARG A 376 16.13 -34.15 -15.24
C ARG A 376 17.02 -33.84 -16.45
N ARG A 377 16.55 -34.13 -17.66
CA ARG A 377 17.28 -33.81 -18.90
C ARG A 377 17.55 -32.31 -19.03
N ALA A 378 16.55 -31.47 -18.77
CA ALA A 378 16.71 -30.02 -18.79
C ALA A 378 17.78 -29.55 -17.78
N ARG A 379 17.77 -30.10 -16.56
CA ARG A 379 18.79 -29.81 -15.54
C ARG A 379 20.20 -30.19 -15.97
N GLU A 380 20.37 -31.38 -16.54
CA GLU A 380 21.67 -31.87 -17.02
C GLU A 380 22.23 -30.95 -18.13
N ARG A 381 21.39 -30.50 -19.06
CA ARG A 381 21.78 -29.56 -20.13
C ARG A 381 22.15 -28.17 -19.61
N LEU A 382 21.47 -27.70 -18.56
CA LEU A 382 21.80 -26.43 -17.89
C LEU A 382 23.11 -26.53 -17.12
N ALA A 383 23.35 -27.66 -16.43
CA ALA A 383 24.55 -27.91 -15.66
C ALA A 383 25.79 -28.07 -16.56
N SER A 384 25.68 -28.78 -17.69
CA SER A 384 26.75 -28.85 -18.70
C SER A 384 26.97 -27.50 -19.41
N GLY A 385 25.93 -26.69 -19.44
CA GLY A 385 25.86 -25.41 -20.16
C GLY A 385 25.73 -25.57 -21.67
N GLU A 386 25.27 -26.73 -22.14
CA GLU A 386 24.76 -26.94 -23.50
C GLU A 386 23.57 -26.00 -23.76
N ALA A 387 22.66 -25.89 -22.79
CA ALA A 387 21.60 -24.89 -22.81
C ALA A 387 22.14 -23.54 -22.31
N ALA A 388 22.47 -22.66 -23.26
CA ALA A 388 22.97 -21.32 -22.98
C ALA A 388 21.85 -20.37 -22.51
N PHE A 389 20.59 -20.65 -22.88
CA PHE A 389 19.45 -19.83 -22.51
C PHE A 389 18.36 -20.65 -21.80
N ALA A 390 18.20 -20.45 -20.49
CA ALA A 390 17.15 -21.08 -19.71
C ALA A 390 15.88 -20.20 -19.67
N VAL A 391 14.71 -20.77 -19.93
CA VAL A 391 13.41 -20.09 -19.79
C VAL A 391 12.51 -20.94 -18.89
N GLY A 392 11.85 -20.31 -17.93
CA GLY A 392 11.05 -21.06 -16.96
C GLY A 392 10.39 -20.23 -15.89
N THR A 393 9.90 -20.92 -14.86
CA THR A 393 9.38 -20.29 -13.64
C THR A 393 10.45 -20.24 -12.55
N HIS A 394 10.04 -19.98 -11.31
CA HIS A 394 10.90 -20.11 -10.13
C HIS A 394 11.59 -21.49 -10.00
N ALA A 395 11.12 -22.51 -10.75
CA ALA A 395 11.78 -23.80 -10.87
C ALA A 395 13.26 -23.70 -11.27
N LEU A 396 13.65 -22.68 -12.05
CA LEU A 396 15.05 -22.44 -12.45
C LEU A 396 16.02 -22.20 -11.28
N PHE A 397 15.51 -21.89 -10.09
CA PHE A 397 16.33 -21.61 -8.91
C PHE A 397 16.02 -22.51 -7.71
N GLN A 398 15.22 -23.56 -7.91
CA GLN A 398 15.07 -24.63 -6.92
C GLN A 398 16.36 -25.42 -6.73
N GLU A 399 16.51 -26.10 -5.59
CA GLU A 399 17.65 -27.00 -5.34
C GLU A 399 17.83 -28.03 -6.48
N GLY A 400 19.09 -28.24 -6.88
CA GLY A 400 19.47 -29.16 -7.96
C GLY A 400 19.41 -28.59 -9.38
N VAL A 401 19.23 -27.27 -9.56
CA VAL A 401 19.45 -26.59 -10.85
C VAL A 401 20.73 -25.76 -10.77
N GLU A 402 21.69 -26.08 -11.63
CA GLU A 402 23.00 -25.44 -11.69
C GLU A 402 23.21 -24.77 -13.05
N MET A 403 23.76 -23.54 -13.02
CA MET A 403 24.12 -22.76 -14.20
C MET A 403 25.51 -22.16 -13.96
N PRO A 404 26.59 -22.92 -14.17
CA PRO A 404 27.93 -22.55 -13.72
C PRO A 404 28.48 -21.28 -14.37
N ARG A 405 27.93 -20.88 -15.52
CA ARG A 405 28.36 -19.68 -16.27
C ARG A 405 27.29 -18.60 -16.31
N LEU A 406 26.37 -18.55 -15.35
CA LEU A 406 25.30 -17.54 -15.32
C LEU A 406 25.88 -16.11 -15.36
N GLY A 407 25.59 -15.38 -16.43
CA GLY A 407 26.02 -13.99 -16.62
C GLY A 407 24.87 -12.99 -16.54
N LEU A 408 23.65 -13.40 -16.89
CA LEU A 408 22.46 -12.54 -16.88
C LEU A 408 21.24 -13.30 -16.39
N ALA A 409 20.50 -12.68 -15.47
CA ALA A 409 19.19 -13.14 -15.04
C ALA A 409 18.13 -12.10 -15.40
N ILE A 410 17.07 -12.56 -16.07
CA ILE A 410 15.95 -11.76 -16.54
C ILE A 410 14.71 -12.22 -15.76
N VAL A 411 14.00 -11.28 -15.14
CA VAL A 411 12.82 -11.57 -14.32
C VAL A 411 11.66 -10.73 -14.82
N ASP A 412 10.66 -11.35 -15.43
CA ASP A 412 9.43 -10.69 -15.84
C ASP A 412 8.42 -10.57 -14.70
N GLU A 413 7.65 -9.50 -14.67
CA GLU A 413 6.67 -9.17 -13.64
C GLU A 413 7.19 -9.36 -12.20
N GLN A 414 8.35 -8.77 -11.91
CA GLN A 414 9.08 -8.97 -10.65
C GLN A 414 8.24 -8.73 -9.38
N HIS A 415 7.20 -7.88 -9.46
CA HIS A 415 6.35 -7.53 -8.33
C HIS A 415 5.52 -8.73 -7.81
N ARG A 416 5.38 -9.79 -8.62
CA ARG A 416 4.70 -11.04 -8.23
C ARG A 416 5.62 -12.01 -7.48
N PHE A 417 6.93 -11.78 -7.47
CA PHE A 417 7.88 -12.63 -6.76
C PHE A 417 8.06 -12.15 -5.31
N GLY A 418 7.84 -13.07 -4.36
CA GLY A 418 7.92 -12.77 -2.93
C GLY A 418 9.33 -12.40 -2.45
N VAL A 419 9.42 -11.72 -1.30
CA VAL A 419 10.71 -11.27 -0.72
C VAL A 419 11.68 -12.44 -0.48
N ALA A 420 11.17 -13.60 -0.04
CA ALA A 420 11.97 -14.80 0.19
C ALA A 420 12.58 -15.38 -1.10
N GLN A 421 11.86 -15.30 -2.23
CA GLN A 421 12.37 -15.75 -3.53
C GLN A 421 13.50 -14.83 -4.01
N ARG A 422 13.42 -13.52 -3.75
CA ARG A 422 14.49 -12.55 -4.05
C ARG A 422 15.78 -12.82 -3.26
N LEU A 423 15.66 -13.34 -2.03
CA LEU A 423 16.80 -13.73 -1.19
C LEU A 423 17.40 -15.06 -1.65
N ALA A 424 16.58 -16.06 -1.97
CA ALA A 424 17.03 -17.35 -2.50
C ALA A 424 17.77 -17.21 -3.84
N LEU A 425 17.35 -16.25 -4.66
CA LEU A 425 18.06 -15.84 -5.87
C LEU A 425 19.51 -15.45 -5.53
N ARG A 426 19.77 -14.61 -4.50
CA ARG A 426 21.12 -14.11 -4.19
C ARG A 426 22.16 -15.18 -3.82
N GLY A 427 21.75 -16.38 -3.38
CA GLY A 427 22.65 -17.45 -2.90
C GLY A 427 23.32 -18.31 -3.99
N LYS A 428 22.91 -18.22 -5.26
CA LYS A 428 23.36 -19.12 -6.36
C LYS A 428 24.16 -18.42 -7.46
N GLY A 429 25.16 -17.60 -7.11
CA GLY A 429 26.00 -16.86 -8.07
C GLY A 429 25.32 -15.64 -8.72
N LEU A 430 24.02 -15.44 -8.51
CA LEU A 430 23.26 -14.26 -8.94
C LEU A 430 23.69 -12.94 -8.29
N ALA A 431 24.44 -13.01 -7.19
CA ALA A 431 25.03 -11.82 -6.59
C ALA A 431 26.08 -11.16 -7.50
N GLU A 432 26.67 -11.96 -8.39
CA GLU A 432 27.71 -11.58 -9.37
C GLU A 432 27.15 -11.48 -10.79
N ALA A 433 26.04 -12.13 -11.11
CA ALA A 433 25.37 -11.99 -12.41
C ALA A 433 24.68 -10.62 -12.58
N HIS A 434 24.57 -10.17 -13.82
CA HIS A 434 23.72 -9.03 -14.18
C HIS A 434 22.24 -9.40 -14.00
N GLN A 435 21.41 -8.43 -13.61
CA GLN A 435 19.98 -8.60 -13.35
C GLN A 435 19.17 -7.58 -14.15
N LEU A 436 18.25 -8.08 -14.98
CA LEU A 436 17.28 -7.29 -15.73
C LEU A 436 15.87 -7.68 -15.27
N MET A 437 15.21 -6.78 -14.57
CA MET A 437 13.84 -6.95 -14.12
C MET A 437 12.90 -6.25 -15.10
N MET A 438 11.75 -6.83 -15.38
CA MET A 438 10.75 -6.24 -16.26
C MET A 438 9.43 -6.04 -15.51
N SER A 439 8.73 -4.95 -15.85
CA SER A 439 7.38 -4.68 -15.35
C SER A 439 6.52 -4.08 -16.45
N ALA A 440 5.30 -4.56 -16.60
CA ALA A 440 4.32 -3.94 -17.47
C ALA A 440 3.61 -2.73 -16.84
N THR A 441 3.57 -2.65 -15.52
CA THR A 441 2.93 -1.53 -14.82
C THR A 441 3.87 -0.34 -14.80
N PRO A 442 3.46 0.81 -15.38
CA PRO A 442 4.24 2.01 -15.26
C PRO A 442 4.18 2.49 -13.81
N ILE A 443 5.21 2.16 -13.03
CA ILE A 443 5.38 2.70 -11.68
C ILE A 443 5.73 4.18 -11.86
N PRO A 444 5.04 5.12 -11.19
CA PRO A 444 5.40 6.53 -11.22
C PRO A 444 6.89 6.67 -10.93
N ARG A 445 7.62 7.43 -11.74
CA ARG A 445 9.09 7.51 -11.64
C ARG A 445 9.57 7.83 -10.22
N THR A 446 8.84 8.69 -9.52
CA THR A 446 9.06 9.03 -8.11
C THR A 446 8.92 7.81 -7.20
N LEU A 447 7.88 7.00 -7.39
CA LEU A 447 7.67 5.76 -6.63
C LEU A 447 8.71 4.68 -6.99
N ALA A 448 9.12 4.59 -8.26
CA ALA A 448 10.18 3.68 -8.70
C ALA A 448 11.53 4.02 -8.04
N MET A 449 11.84 5.31 -7.93
CA MET A 449 13.04 5.82 -7.25
C MET A 449 13.00 5.69 -5.71
N THR A 450 11.85 5.34 -5.13
CA THR A 450 11.62 5.20 -3.69
C THR A 450 11.50 3.72 -3.28
N PHE A 451 10.66 2.93 -3.96
CA PHE A 451 10.38 1.53 -3.60
C PHE A 451 11.33 0.50 -4.23
N TYR A 452 11.83 0.76 -5.44
CA TYR A 452 12.68 -0.17 -6.21
C TYR A 452 14.11 0.36 -6.32
N ALA A 453 14.52 1.07 -5.29
CA ALA A 453 15.42 2.19 -5.41
C ALA A 453 16.92 1.79 -5.48
N ASP A 454 17.21 0.49 -5.36
CA ASP A 454 18.49 -0.12 -5.73
C ASP A 454 18.60 -0.42 -7.24
N LEU A 455 17.52 -0.32 -8.01
CA LEU A 455 17.49 -0.55 -9.45
C LEU A 455 17.67 0.74 -10.25
N ASP A 456 18.48 0.66 -11.31
CA ASP A 456 18.50 1.66 -12.37
C ASP A 456 17.24 1.48 -13.25
N VAL A 457 16.55 2.54 -13.66
CA VAL A 457 15.26 2.42 -14.37
C VAL A 457 15.39 2.87 -15.82
N SER A 458 15.01 1.99 -16.75
CA SER A 458 14.81 2.31 -18.17
C SER A 458 13.33 2.24 -18.52
N VAL A 459 12.84 3.23 -19.26
CA VAL A 459 11.42 3.28 -19.68
C VAL A 459 11.32 3.18 -21.20
N LEU A 460 10.45 2.30 -21.67
CA LEU A 460 9.94 2.22 -23.03
C LEU A 460 8.68 3.09 -23.12
N ASP A 461 8.88 4.34 -23.54
CA ASP A 461 7.88 5.42 -23.63
C ASP A 461 7.20 5.51 -25.01
N GLU A 462 7.56 4.63 -25.94
CA GLU A 462 6.95 4.54 -27.28
C GLU A 462 6.21 3.20 -27.43
N LEU A 463 4.96 3.25 -27.88
CA LEU A 463 4.20 2.06 -28.30
C LEU A 463 4.60 1.64 -29.72
N PRO A 464 4.60 0.33 -30.05
CA PRO A 464 4.84 -0.11 -31.42
C PRO A 464 3.81 0.47 -32.40
N PRO A 465 4.22 0.75 -33.65
CA PRO A 465 3.32 1.26 -34.67
C PRO A 465 2.14 0.30 -34.93
N GLY A 466 0.95 0.85 -35.19
CA GLY A 466 -0.25 0.08 -35.51
C GLY A 466 -1.19 -0.22 -34.33
N ARG A 467 -0.83 0.17 -33.09
CA ARG A 467 -1.72 0.02 -31.93
C ARG A 467 -2.71 1.19 -31.83
N THR A 468 -4.01 0.89 -31.84
CA THR A 468 -5.07 1.87 -31.58
C THR A 468 -5.33 2.01 -30.08
N PRO A 469 -5.63 3.22 -29.57
CA PRO A 469 -6.02 3.42 -28.17
C PRO A 469 -7.27 2.62 -27.80
N VAL A 470 -7.31 2.08 -26.59
CA VAL A 470 -8.50 1.37 -26.06
C VAL A 470 -9.56 2.39 -25.68
N VAL A 471 -10.80 2.18 -26.14
CA VAL A 471 -11.95 2.99 -25.71
C VAL A 471 -12.43 2.48 -24.34
N THR A 472 -12.17 3.25 -23.29
CA THR A 472 -12.56 2.92 -21.91
C THR A 472 -13.89 3.57 -21.55
N ARG A 473 -14.81 2.82 -20.94
CA ARG A 473 -16.12 3.32 -20.48
C ARG A 473 -16.40 2.88 -19.04
N LEU A 474 -16.92 3.79 -18.22
CA LEU A 474 -17.49 3.49 -16.92
C LEU A 474 -18.99 3.23 -17.07
N VAL A 475 -19.47 2.09 -16.56
CA VAL A 475 -20.87 1.69 -16.70
C VAL A 475 -21.43 1.34 -15.33
N ASN A 476 -22.58 1.93 -14.99
CA ASN A 476 -23.28 1.64 -13.74
C ASN A 476 -23.76 0.17 -13.73
N GLN A 477 -23.67 -0.51 -12.59
CA GLN A 477 -24.05 -1.92 -12.44
C GLN A 477 -25.52 -2.21 -12.81
N LYS A 478 -26.42 -1.22 -12.70
CA LYS A 478 -27.82 -1.34 -13.17
C LYS A 478 -27.94 -1.61 -14.67
N ARG A 479 -26.93 -1.23 -15.46
CA ARG A 479 -26.88 -1.41 -16.92
C ARG A 479 -26.10 -2.66 -17.35
N ARG A 480 -25.89 -3.62 -16.44
CA ARG A 480 -25.14 -4.85 -16.70
C ARG A 480 -25.69 -5.65 -17.88
N ALA A 481 -27.01 -5.72 -18.04
CA ALA A 481 -27.64 -6.45 -19.14
C ALA A 481 -27.20 -5.94 -20.52
N GLU A 482 -27.05 -4.62 -20.69
CA GLU A 482 -26.56 -4.02 -21.94
C GLU A 482 -25.13 -4.46 -22.27
N ILE A 483 -24.29 -4.66 -21.24
CA ILE A 483 -22.90 -5.12 -21.41
C ILE A 483 -22.87 -6.59 -21.83
N VAL A 484 -23.71 -7.43 -21.20
CA VAL A 484 -23.84 -8.84 -21.57
C VAL A 484 -24.28 -8.96 -23.04
N GLU A 485 -25.31 -8.22 -23.45
CA GLU A 485 -25.76 -8.23 -24.85
C GLU A 485 -24.68 -7.73 -25.82
N HIS A 486 -23.97 -6.66 -25.47
CA HIS A 486 -22.87 -6.14 -26.28
C HIS A 486 -21.73 -7.16 -26.44
N VAL A 487 -21.33 -7.81 -25.34
CA VAL A 487 -20.32 -8.88 -25.34
C VAL A 487 -20.78 -10.04 -26.22
N GLY A 488 -22.03 -10.48 -26.09
CA GLY A 488 -22.60 -11.53 -26.92
C GLY A 488 -22.51 -11.23 -28.42
N ARG A 489 -22.86 -10.00 -28.83
CA ARG A 489 -22.73 -9.56 -30.23
C ARG A 489 -21.27 -9.54 -30.71
N ARG A 490 -20.34 -9.09 -29.88
CA ARG A 490 -18.90 -9.08 -30.22
C ARG A 490 -18.35 -10.49 -30.36
N CYS A 491 -18.69 -11.40 -29.45
CA CYS A 491 -18.34 -12.81 -29.54
C CYS A 491 -18.96 -13.49 -30.77
N ALA A 492 -20.19 -13.11 -31.14
CA ALA A 492 -20.82 -13.61 -32.36
C ALA A 492 -20.11 -13.18 -33.65
N ALA A 493 -19.48 -12.00 -33.64
CA ALA A 493 -18.62 -11.53 -34.70
C ALA A 493 -17.19 -12.10 -34.66
N GLY A 494 -16.92 -13.10 -33.81
CA GLY A 494 -15.62 -13.77 -33.70
C GLY A 494 -14.61 -13.08 -32.78
N ALA A 495 -15.01 -12.06 -32.01
CA ALA A 495 -14.13 -11.44 -31.03
C ALA A 495 -14.02 -12.30 -29.75
N GLN A 496 -12.92 -12.13 -29.01
CA GLN A 496 -12.74 -12.71 -27.68
C GLN A 496 -12.93 -11.63 -26.61
N VAL A 497 -13.42 -12.02 -25.44
CA VAL A 497 -13.70 -11.11 -24.31
C VAL A 497 -13.13 -11.69 -23.02
N TYR A 498 -12.47 -10.84 -22.24
CA TYR A 498 -12.06 -11.15 -20.87
C TYR A 498 -13.06 -10.54 -19.88
N TRP A 499 -13.61 -11.38 -18.98
CA TRP A 499 -14.43 -10.93 -17.86
C TRP A 499 -13.71 -11.23 -16.54
N VAL A 500 -13.31 -10.19 -15.82
CA VAL A 500 -12.52 -10.33 -14.58
C VAL A 500 -13.44 -10.16 -13.36
N CYS A 501 -13.47 -11.16 -12.49
CA CYS A 501 -14.17 -11.10 -11.20
C CYS A 501 -13.12 -11.03 -10.09
N PRO A 502 -12.95 -9.89 -9.41
CA PRO A 502 -12.00 -9.79 -8.31
C PRO A 502 -12.47 -10.66 -7.13
N LEU A 503 -11.53 -11.39 -6.53
CA LEU A 503 -11.71 -12.06 -5.24
C LEU A 503 -11.38 -11.05 -4.13
N ILE A 504 -12.23 -10.95 -3.11
CA ILE A 504 -12.00 -10.13 -1.92
C ILE A 504 -11.61 -11.09 -0.78
N GLU A 505 -10.50 -10.80 -0.11
CA GLU A 505 -9.76 -11.75 0.75
C GLU A 505 -10.54 -12.29 1.97
N GLU A 506 -11.79 -11.87 2.22
CA GLU A 506 -12.51 -12.22 3.45
C GLU A 506 -13.18 -13.62 3.41
N SER A 507 -13.41 -14.24 2.24
CA SER A 507 -13.85 -15.65 2.19
C SER A 507 -13.71 -16.35 0.82
N GLU A 508 -12.61 -17.08 0.61
CA GLU A 508 -12.34 -17.82 -0.64
C GLU A 508 -13.46 -18.79 -1.07
N LYS A 509 -14.25 -19.34 -0.13
CA LYS A 509 -15.31 -20.32 -0.42
C LYS A 509 -16.61 -19.70 -0.93
N LEU A 510 -17.02 -18.54 -0.41
CA LEU A 510 -18.29 -17.90 -0.80
C LEU A 510 -18.19 -17.27 -2.20
N GLU A 511 -16.98 -16.88 -2.61
CA GLU A 511 -16.75 -16.10 -3.83
C GLU A 511 -16.51 -16.97 -5.07
N LEU A 512 -15.93 -18.17 -4.90
CA LEU A 512 -15.94 -19.20 -5.95
C LEU A 512 -17.36 -19.49 -6.43
N GLN A 513 -18.35 -19.51 -5.51
CA GLN A 513 -19.76 -19.67 -5.86
C GLN A 513 -20.27 -18.50 -6.72
N THR A 514 -19.79 -17.28 -6.48
CA THR A 514 -20.19 -16.08 -7.25
C THR A 514 -19.59 -16.09 -8.67
N ALA A 515 -18.34 -16.51 -8.82
CA ALA A 515 -17.70 -16.67 -10.13
C ALA A 515 -18.37 -17.79 -10.96
N VAL A 516 -18.69 -18.92 -10.33
CA VAL A 516 -19.40 -20.04 -10.96
C VAL A 516 -20.84 -19.65 -11.33
N ALA A 517 -21.56 -18.96 -10.45
CA ALA A 517 -22.90 -18.46 -10.74
C ALA A 517 -22.91 -17.48 -11.91
N LEU A 518 -21.94 -16.56 -11.96
CA LEU A 518 -21.80 -15.66 -13.10
C LEU A 518 -21.41 -16.40 -14.39
N HIS A 519 -20.51 -17.38 -14.31
CA HIS A 519 -20.18 -18.20 -15.46
C HIS A 519 -21.43 -18.91 -16.00
N ALA A 520 -22.27 -19.46 -15.13
CA ALA A 520 -23.54 -20.08 -15.50
C ALA A 520 -24.52 -19.08 -16.12
N GLU A 521 -24.65 -17.88 -15.54
CA GLU A 521 -25.47 -16.78 -16.09
C GLU A 521 -25.03 -16.40 -17.52
N LEU A 522 -23.71 -16.21 -17.73
CA LEU A 522 -23.16 -15.87 -19.04
C LEU A 522 -23.29 -17.03 -20.03
N THR A 523 -23.08 -18.27 -19.59
CA THR A 523 -23.22 -19.46 -20.44
C THR A 523 -24.66 -19.63 -20.92
N ALA A 524 -25.63 -19.41 -20.02
CA ALA A 524 -27.05 -19.39 -20.36
C ALA A 524 -27.39 -18.26 -21.33
N ALA A 525 -26.82 -17.07 -21.13
CA ALA A 525 -27.05 -15.92 -22.01
C ALA A 525 -26.47 -16.10 -23.43
N TYR A 526 -25.44 -16.93 -23.63
CA TYR A 526 -24.72 -17.05 -24.91
C TYR A 526 -24.88 -18.41 -25.64
N GLY A 527 -25.70 -19.33 -25.15
CA GLY A 527 -26.06 -20.55 -25.90
C GLY A 527 -24.93 -21.59 -26.03
N GLY A 528 -24.32 -21.97 -24.89
CA GLY A 528 -23.68 -23.28 -24.72
C GLY A 528 -22.37 -23.60 -25.45
N SER A 529 -21.78 -22.69 -26.25
CA SER A 529 -20.55 -22.99 -27.01
C SER A 529 -19.50 -21.87 -27.07
N ARG A 530 -19.65 -20.79 -26.28
CA ARG A 530 -18.80 -19.58 -26.40
C ARG A 530 -18.22 -19.03 -25.10
N ALA A 531 -18.50 -19.65 -23.96
CA ALA A 531 -17.91 -19.29 -22.68
C ALA A 531 -17.19 -20.54 -22.13
N GLU A 532 -15.86 -20.54 -22.21
CA GLU A 532 -15.04 -21.50 -21.48
C GLU A 532 -14.55 -20.82 -20.20
N PRO A 533 -14.64 -21.47 -19.03
CA PRO A 533 -13.98 -20.97 -17.83
C PRO A 533 -12.48 -21.03 -18.09
N TRP A 534 -11.82 -19.87 -18.12
CA TRP A 534 -10.36 -19.82 -18.14
C TRP A 534 -9.86 -20.36 -16.80
N PRO A 535 -8.95 -21.35 -16.75
CA PRO A 535 -8.57 -21.97 -15.49
C PRO A 535 -7.99 -20.90 -14.57
N THR A 536 -8.67 -20.66 -13.45
CA THR A 536 -8.09 -19.88 -12.36
C THR A 536 -6.96 -20.74 -11.77
N GLU A 537 -5.77 -20.17 -11.59
CA GLU A 537 -4.67 -20.86 -10.87
C GLU A 537 -5.10 -21.36 -9.47
N GLY A 538 -6.24 -20.90 -8.95
CA GLY A 538 -6.89 -21.39 -7.74
C GLY A 538 -7.46 -22.81 -7.83
N GLU A 539 -8.01 -23.23 -8.97
CA GLU A 539 -8.59 -24.58 -9.14
C GLU A 539 -7.52 -25.67 -9.03
N ARG A 540 -6.34 -25.45 -9.62
CA ARG A 540 -5.19 -26.36 -9.47
C ARG A 540 -4.62 -26.40 -8.05
N ARG A 541 -4.84 -25.37 -7.23
CA ARG A 541 -4.48 -25.38 -5.80
C ARG A 541 -5.48 -26.14 -4.94
N ALA A 542 -6.76 -26.14 -5.31
CA ALA A 542 -7.82 -26.83 -4.59
C ALA A 542 -7.81 -28.35 -4.86
N GLU A 543 -7.53 -28.77 -6.11
CA GLU A 543 -7.52 -30.19 -6.49
C GLU A 543 -6.19 -30.92 -6.16
N ALA A 544 -5.09 -30.18 -5.93
CA ALA A 544 -3.78 -30.77 -5.60
C ALA A 544 -3.57 -31.05 -4.09
N ARG A 545 -4.61 -30.96 -3.26
CA ARG A 545 -4.56 -31.47 -1.87
C ARG A 545 -5.14 -32.89 -1.83
N PRO A 546 -4.33 -33.96 -1.86
CA PRO A 546 -4.80 -35.22 -1.31
C PRO A 546 -5.08 -35.04 0.19
N MET A 547 -6.28 -35.44 0.60
CA MET A 547 -6.64 -35.63 2.00
C MET A 547 -5.60 -36.55 2.68
N THR A 548 -4.86 -36.00 3.64
CA THR A 548 -4.51 -36.59 4.94
C THR A 548 -3.45 -35.69 5.60
N GLU A 549 -3.88 -34.97 6.63
CA GLU A 549 -3.05 -34.04 7.44
C GLU A 549 -2.12 -34.78 8.42
N GLU A 550 -1.91 -36.09 8.27
CA GLU A 550 -1.27 -36.92 9.30
C GLU A 550 0.17 -37.38 8.99
N ARG A 551 0.77 -37.00 7.85
CA ARG A 551 2.13 -37.47 7.47
C ARG A 551 3.24 -36.43 7.41
N ARG A 552 3.00 -35.17 7.80
CA ARG A 552 4.02 -34.09 7.78
C ARG A 552 4.77 -33.86 9.09
N ALA A 553 4.57 -34.69 10.11
CA ALA A 553 5.19 -34.49 11.42
C ALA A 553 6.61 -35.10 11.58
N GLU A 554 7.18 -35.74 10.56
CA GLU A 554 8.50 -36.37 10.66
C GLU A 554 9.51 -35.75 9.69
N ALA A 555 10.17 -34.68 10.16
CA ALA A 555 11.49 -34.16 9.75
C ALA A 555 11.54 -32.62 9.87
N TRP A 556 11.43 -32.10 11.09
CA TRP A 556 11.81 -30.72 11.39
C TRP A 556 12.53 -30.66 12.74
N PRO A 557 13.73 -30.04 12.84
CA PRO A 557 14.38 -29.81 14.13
C PRO A 557 13.50 -28.93 15.03
N LYS A 558 13.14 -29.45 16.21
CA LYS A 558 12.06 -28.95 17.10
C LYS A 558 12.31 -27.60 17.80
N GLU A 559 13.25 -26.77 17.36
CA GLU A 559 13.62 -25.55 18.09
C GLU A 559 13.05 -24.25 17.51
N GLU A 560 12.78 -24.17 16.20
CA GLU A 560 12.26 -22.94 15.58
C GLU A 560 10.72 -22.87 15.45
N ALA A 561 10.02 -24.01 15.53
CA ALA A 561 8.55 -24.06 15.46
C ALA A 561 7.86 -23.44 16.68
N ARG A 562 8.57 -23.25 17.81
CA ARG A 562 8.02 -22.63 19.02
C ARG A 562 7.82 -21.11 18.91
N ARG A 563 8.32 -20.45 17.86
CA ARG A 563 8.15 -19.00 17.64
C ARG A 563 7.00 -18.61 16.71
N ALA A 564 6.39 -19.55 15.98
CA ALA A 564 5.45 -19.22 14.90
C ALA A 564 3.97 -19.50 15.21
N GLU A 565 3.63 -20.24 16.27
CA GLU A 565 2.24 -20.59 16.58
C GLU A 565 1.80 -20.11 17.96
N ALA A 566 1.23 -18.91 17.98
CA ALA A 566 0.36 -18.47 19.07
C ALA A 566 -0.81 -17.67 18.50
N ARG A 567 -1.83 -18.37 17.98
CA ARG A 567 -3.19 -17.84 17.85
C ARG A 567 -4.13 -18.73 18.66
N PRO A 568 -4.84 -18.19 19.67
CA PRO A 568 -5.93 -18.90 20.29
C PRO A 568 -7.18 -18.79 19.40
N THR A 569 -7.84 -19.94 19.21
CA THR A 569 -9.21 -20.05 18.75
C THR A 569 -10.16 -19.52 19.81
N GLY A 570 -11.15 -18.72 19.40
CA GLY A 570 -12.13 -18.11 20.28
C GLY A 570 -13.43 -17.85 19.52
N ASP A 571 -14.41 -18.67 19.88
CA ASP A 571 -15.84 -18.77 19.58
C ASP A 571 -16.58 -17.58 18.95
N GLY A 572 -17.56 -17.93 18.13
CA GLY A 572 -18.44 -17.02 17.41
C GLY A 572 -19.55 -16.47 18.28
N SER A 573 -19.87 -15.19 18.08
CA SER A 573 -21.24 -14.67 17.96
C SER A 573 -21.24 -13.15 18.16
N ARG A 574 -21.57 -12.42 17.08
CA ARG A 574 -22.51 -11.29 17.02
C ARG A 574 -22.16 -10.38 15.85
N ALA A 575 -23.10 -10.33 14.91
CA ALA A 575 -23.19 -9.33 13.88
C ALA A 575 -23.41 -7.95 14.48
N GLU A 576 -22.63 -6.96 14.07
CA GLU A 576 -23.02 -5.55 14.13
C GLU A 576 -22.63 -4.86 12.81
N ALA A 577 -23.64 -4.26 12.20
CA ALA A 577 -23.58 -3.55 10.93
C ALA A 577 -22.75 -2.27 11.03
N TRP A 578 -21.92 -2.01 10.02
CA TRP A 578 -21.22 -0.74 9.86
C TRP A 578 -22.19 0.35 9.37
N PRO A 579 -22.06 1.61 9.82
CA PRO A 579 -22.89 2.71 9.34
C PRO A 579 -22.49 3.13 7.93
N ASN A 580 -23.47 3.28 7.05
CA ASN A 580 -23.37 3.96 5.76
C ASN A 580 -23.05 5.45 5.96
N GLU A 581 -21.77 5.82 5.93
CA GLU A 581 -21.34 7.21 5.72
C GLU A 581 -20.31 7.25 4.57
N GLY A 582 -20.78 6.89 3.36
CA GLY A 582 -20.04 7.00 2.11
C GLY A 582 -20.82 7.72 1.00
N GLU A 583 -22.00 8.29 1.32
CA GLU A 583 -22.82 9.06 0.39
C GLU A 583 -23.03 10.47 0.95
N ARG A 584 -22.06 11.36 0.70
CA ARG A 584 -22.21 12.81 0.51
C ARG A 584 -20.84 13.50 0.61
N ARG A 585 -20.17 13.64 -0.53
CA ARG A 585 -19.29 14.78 -0.90
C ARG A 585 -18.74 14.54 -2.31
N ALA A 586 -19.61 14.69 -3.30
CA ALA A 586 -19.19 15.05 -4.66
C ALA A 586 -19.08 16.58 -4.69
N GLU A 587 -17.91 17.11 -4.34
CA GLU A 587 -17.61 18.52 -4.58
C GLU A 587 -17.16 18.70 -6.03
N ALA A 588 -17.75 19.70 -6.66
CA ALA A 588 -17.75 19.97 -8.09
C ALA A 588 -16.35 20.33 -8.62
N TRP A 589 -15.95 19.69 -9.71
CA TRP A 589 -14.86 20.15 -10.57
C TRP A 589 -15.35 21.32 -11.44
N PRO A 590 -14.56 22.41 -11.65
CA PRO A 590 -15.02 23.57 -12.42
C PRO A 590 -15.29 23.21 -13.90
N LYS A 591 -16.52 23.46 -14.37
CA LYS A 591 -17.04 23.20 -15.73
C LYS A 591 -16.52 24.15 -16.83
N GLU A 592 -15.35 24.76 -16.64
CA GLU A 592 -14.87 25.82 -17.54
C GLU A 592 -13.92 25.32 -18.64
N GLU A 593 -13.30 24.15 -18.45
CA GLU A 593 -12.42 23.53 -19.47
C GLU A 593 -13.18 22.64 -20.48
N GLU A 594 -14.34 22.07 -20.12
CA GLU A 594 -15.19 21.29 -21.04
C GLU A 594 -15.81 22.16 -22.15
N ARG A 595 -16.13 23.43 -21.86
CA ARG A 595 -16.71 24.35 -22.86
C ARG A 595 -15.71 24.88 -23.89
N ARG A 596 -14.40 24.73 -23.66
CA ARG A 596 -13.36 25.13 -24.62
C ARG A 596 -13.03 24.04 -25.65
N ALA A 597 -13.47 22.80 -25.44
CA ALA A 597 -13.22 21.68 -26.36
C ALA A 597 -14.28 21.55 -27.47
N GLU A 598 -15.47 22.15 -27.31
CA GLU A 598 -16.60 22.01 -28.27
C GLU A 598 -16.75 23.16 -29.28
N ALA A 599 -15.88 24.17 -29.26
CA ALA A 599 -15.90 25.27 -30.23
C ALA A 599 -14.79 25.12 -31.29
N ARG A 600 -15.00 24.26 -32.30
CA ARG A 600 -14.26 24.36 -33.58
C ARG A 600 -15.14 25.06 -34.62
N PRO A 601 -14.74 26.23 -35.15
CA PRO A 601 -15.43 26.84 -36.27
C PRO A 601 -15.09 26.09 -37.58
N THR A 602 -16.13 25.84 -38.37
CA THR A 602 -16.04 25.37 -39.76
C THR A 602 -15.26 26.39 -40.61
N ARG A 603 -14.26 25.93 -41.37
CA ARG A 603 -13.50 26.76 -42.33
C ARG A 603 -14.00 26.50 -43.77
N PRO A 604 -14.29 27.52 -44.59
CA PRO A 604 -14.47 27.36 -46.03
C PRO A 604 -13.10 27.42 -46.76
N PRO A 605 -13.03 27.04 -48.06
CA PRO A 605 -11.76 26.80 -48.74
C PRO A 605 -11.18 28.08 -49.37
N GLY A 606 -9.85 28.20 -49.38
CA GLY A 606 -9.15 29.06 -50.36
C GLY A 606 -7.87 29.78 -49.89
N LYS A 607 -6.76 29.43 -50.57
CA LYS A 607 -5.55 30.21 -50.91
C LYS A 607 -4.34 30.26 -49.93
N LYS A 608 -3.19 30.37 -50.61
CA LYS A 608 -1.79 30.02 -50.30
C LYS A 608 -1.03 31.10 -49.51
N GLU A 609 0.26 30.77 -49.25
CA GLU A 609 1.37 31.57 -48.67
C GLU A 609 1.37 31.57 -47.14
N GLY A 610 2.47 31.42 -46.39
CA GLY A 610 3.90 31.31 -46.63
C GLY A 610 4.60 31.71 -45.31
N ALA A 611 5.78 31.14 -45.01
CA ALA A 611 6.77 31.58 -44.02
C ALA A 611 6.66 31.19 -42.50
N HIS A 612 7.66 30.40 -42.11
CA HIS A 612 8.59 30.52 -40.95
C HIS A 612 8.23 30.20 -39.49
N ALA A 613 9.15 29.41 -38.92
CA ALA A 613 9.26 28.81 -37.59
C ALA A 613 9.60 29.78 -36.42
N ARG A 614 9.25 29.36 -35.18
CA ARG A 614 10.19 29.07 -34.06
C ARG A 614 9.44 28.57 -32.79
N PRO A 615 10.04 27.68 -31.96
CA PRO A 615 9.42 27.11 -30.75
C PRO A 615 9.81 27.87 -29.47
N LEU A 616 8.87 27.98 -28.52
CA LEU A 616 9.05 28.57 -27.18
C LEU A 616 9.62 27.55 -26.18
N SER A 617 10.83 27.83 -25.70
CA SER A 617 11.46 27.26 -24.52
C SER A 617 11.14 28.08 -23.26
N SER A 618 11.37 27.47 -22.10
CA SER A 618 11.61 28.06 -20.76
C SER A 618 10.45 28.78 -20.04
N ILE A 619 9.87 28.11 -19.04
CA ILE A 619 9.38 28.76 -17.81
C ILE A 619 9.81 27.90 -16.62
N GLU A 620 10.99 28.20 -16.07
CA GLU A 620 11.33 27.97 -14.66
C GLU A 620 11.18 29.33 -13.96
N ALA A 621 10.41 29.39 -12.87
CA ALA A 621 10.34 30.57 -12.00
C ALA A 621 10.52 30.13 -10.53
N PRO A 622 11.43 30.76 -9.76
CA PRO A 622 11.70 30.42 -8.37
C PRO A 622 10.85 31.26 -7.39
N TRP A 623 10.38 30.61 -6.32
CA TRP A 623 9.71 31.25 -5.20
C TRP A 623 10.72 32.00 -4.31
N ARG A 624 10.62 33.33 -4.24
CA ARG A 624 11.27 34.19 -3.24
C ARG A 624 10.22 34.67 -2.23
N ALA A 625 10.48 34.48 -0.94
CA ALA A 625 9.75 35.10 0.17
C ALA A 625 10.41 36.42 0.59
N PRO A 626 9.67 37.49 0.92
CA PRO A 626 10.25 38.71 1.49
C PRO A 626 10.34 38.65 3.02
N TRP A 627 11.41 39.27 3.51
CA TRP A 627 11.97 39.25 4.86
C TRP A 627 11.23 40.09 5.92
N CYS A 628 11.38 39.65 7.17
CA CYS A 628 11.26 40.43 8.40
C CYS A 628 12.07 41.74 8.37
N ARG A 629 11.46 42.85 8.79
CA ARG A 629 12.17 44.06 9.26
C ARG A 629 12.22 44.05 10.79
N ARG A 630 13.42 44.19 11.36
CA ARG A 630 13.64 44.80 12.68
C ARG A 630 14.74 45.84 12.54
N SER A 631 14.44 47.05 12.95
CA SER A 631 15.35 48.19 13.05
C SER A 631 16.11 48.16 14.38
N PRO A 632 17.29 48.79 14.48
CA PRO A 632 18.15 48.76 15.67
C PRO A 632 17.95 50.00 16.56
N THR A 633 18.14 49.86 17.86
CA THR A 633 18.51 50.97 18.75
C THR A 633 19.61 50.54 19.73
N ARG A 634 20.76 51.20 19.60
CA ARG A 634 21.86 51.30 20.57
C ARG A 634 21.43 52.18 21.75
N THR A 635 21.98 51.91 22.94
CA THR A 635 22.70 52.82 23.90
C THR A 635 22.92 52.03 25.19
N SER A 636 24.14 51.60 25.50
CA SER A 636 25.16 52.26 26.36
C SER A 636 24.81 52.26 27.85
N SER A 637 25.42 51.34 28.59
CA SER A 637 26.08 51.45 29.92
C SER A 637 26.28 50.05 30.45
#